data_AF-A0A1R4HZC4-F1
#
_entry.id   AF-A0A1R4HZC4-F1
#
_cell.length_a   1.000
_cell.length_b   1.000
_cell.length_c   1.000
_cell.angle_alpha   90.00
_cell.angle_beta   90.00
_cell.angle_gamma   90.00
#
_symmetry.space_group_name_H-M   'P 1'
#
loop_
_entity.id
_entity.type
_entity.pdbx_description
1 polymer ?
#
loop_
_entity_poly.entity_id
_entity_poly.type
_entity_poly.pdbx_seq_one_letter_code
_entity_poly.pdbx_strand_id
1 'polypeptide(L)'
;MRSPLKPLLGAALAIGVALSASPAIAVAPPPVIPSPETTVQGPNTDPTTTDPGTSEPSVTEPAEPGTDPGTDSGEPETPDAGVTEPEVPGDDSDPTVVTPETDVTDVTDDTDAPDLADNAEVDPELLTEAPDSLSVSGTIAIVSDEGAHPTYTGGPVAGGDETAHDEAGHAEGELLSGRVLVATDEGPLVEIDPALIGDDVVTGDRFEGALALDAAAQTAVESEIAESGPVAVADALTVASNPGGEGGPVPGVAGSAIPGFAVAGAPAKKSHGVDLVFVTGGGNPSAASLKKLVTDAGAYWKNQSNGAISGLPVNAQKTITPKYNSKTLRCDAGSTNTLWELGAKAFGKSAASYLKSGRHLVVVVDDSCGSLSGNVAGWGTIGSLHSGGLVWIDSGVRNSYASKGVHETTGLLAHEIGHNLGLGHGNARFCSGKATDAKMSNGRPASPCWDTSYGDPYNVMGSGSGYGGTQPPALAIAQKHQLGVAPAGSVKTVNAAGGRSQTFTLQPGGATTGLRGLKVESPTGGTYYVEFRSPVGQDSKIGLSSSSSYYYLDFGATRSYFQYRGVRVLKPYTERYSGVAAKASTVTSVWDTVAGQNGRFQTMRAGKNSTPWNSTARVTVVSVGGTAKVRVDFTPFIDVPYEHKFGKEINWMSSAKLSTGMNAGGSLRKYAPKSNVTREAMAAFLYRLEAPKNYKAPKKSPFKDVPTNHKFYKEIAWMYTSGLSTGIKTAGGRTYAPKSSVTREAMAAFIYRLEGSKYSGAKKSPFADMKPGQKFYKEITWMYSSGLSTGINKNGKRIYSPKGNVTREAMAAFIYRLKH
;
A
#
# COMPACT_ATOMS: atom_id res chain seq x y z
N MET A 1 -34.91 -55.59 -26.80
CA MET A 1 -35.75 -54.90 -25.79
C MET A 1 -35.13 -55.08 -24.41
N ARG A 2 -35.51 -54.22 -23.44
CA ARG A 2 -35.04 -54.14 -22.04
C ARG A 2 -33.59 -53.66 -21.85
N SER A 3 -33.42 -52.82 -20.82
CA SER A 3 -32.16 -52.19 -20.37
C SER A 3 -31.73 -52.78 -19.01
N PRO A 4 -30.56 -52.39 -18.47
CA PRO A 4 -30.56 -51.95 -17.08
C PRO A 4 -29.67 -50.72 -16.73
N LEU A 5 -30.24 -49.88 -15.86
CA LEU A 5 -29.68 -49.05 -14.79
C LEU A 5 -28.37 -48.22 -14.96
N LYS A 6 -28.48 -46.94 -14.59
CA LYS A 6 -27.47 -46.17 -13.83
C LYS A 6 -28.00 -45.99 -12.39
N PRO A 7 -27.15 -45.94 -11.35
CA PRO A 7 -27.53 -45.38 -10.05
C PRO A 7 -27.37 -43.85 -10.03
N LEU A 8 -28.37 -43.16 -9.45
CA LEU A 8 -28.21 -41.81 -8.89
C LEU A 8 -27.85 -41.95 -7.41
N LEU A 9 -27.02 -41.04 -6.88
CA LEU A 9 -26.84 -40.89 -5.44
C LEU A 9 -26.97 -39.40 -5.06
N GLY A 10 -28.04 -39.07 -4.36
CA GLY A 10 -28.35 -37.73 -3.85
C GLY A 10 -28.64 -37.79 -2.35
N ALA A 11 -28.37 -36.69 -1.66
CA ALA A 11 -28.31 -36.55 -0.21
C ALA A 11 -29.47 -37.16 0.60
N ALA A 12 -29.12 -37.77 1.74
CA ALA A 12 -29.97 -37.84 2.93
C ALA A 12 -29.13 -38.11 4.20
N LEU A 13 -29.01 -37.12 5.09
CA LEU A 13 -29.12 -37.31 6.54
C LEU A 13 -29.37 -35.96 7.23
N ALA A 14 -30.44 -35.88 8.02
CA ALA A 14 -30.74 -34.76 8.90
C ALA A 14 -31.51 -35.26 10.13
N ILE A 15 -31.18 -34.70 11.29
CA ILE A 15 -31.83 -34.85 12.61
C ILE A 15 -31.70 -33.42 13.19
N GLY A 16 -32.76 -32.66 13.48
CA GLY A 16 -33.72 -32.84 14.57
C GLY A 16 -33.17 -32.17 15.84
N VAL A 17 -33.90 -31.43 16.69
CA VAL A 17 -35.33 -31.06 16.89
C VAL A 17 -35.32 -29.71 17.66
N ALA A 18 -36.25 -28.73 17.63
CA ALA A 18 -37.67 -28.63 17.23
C ALA A 18 -38.01 -27.25 16.58
N LEU A 19 -39.31 -26.92 16.47
CA LEU A 19 -39.87 -25.55 16.40
C LEU A 19 -40.82 -25.30 17.60
N SER A 20 -40.96 -24.04 18.01
CA SER A 20 -42.16 -23.49 18.65
C SER A 20 -42.66 -22.30 17.81
N ALA A 21 -43.97 -21.99 17.81
CA ALA A 21 -44.58 -21.24 16.72
C ALA A 21 -45.52 -20.10 17.16
N SER A 22 -45.48 -19.03 16.36
CA SER A 22 -46.58 -18.07 16.12
C SER A 22 -47.00 -17.13 17.27
N PRO A 23 -47.75 -16.04 16.98
CA PRO A 23 -48.29 -15.60 15.68
C PRO A 23 -47.71 -14.30 15.12
N ALA A 24 -47.96 -14.06 13.84
CA ALA A 24 -47.82 -12.73 13.23
C ALA A 24 -49.12 -11.92 13.41
N ILE A 25 -48.98 -10.61 13.58
CA ILE A 25 -50.10 -9.65 13.55
C ILE A 25 -49.93 -8.80 12.29
N ALA A 26 -50.98 -8.72 11.47
CA ALA A 26 -51.03 -7.82 10.31
C ALA A 26 -51.58 -6.45 10.73
N VAL A 27 -50.93 -5.37 10.27
CA VAL A 27 -51.42 -3.99 10.42
C VAL A 27 -51.31 -3.30 9.05
N ALA A 28 -52.31 -2.50 8.71
CA ALA A 28 -52.47 -1.87 7.40
C ALA A 28 -51.49 -0.70 7.16
N PRO A 29 -51.22 -0.32 5.89
CA PRO A 29 -50.40 0.85 5.58
C PRO A 29 -51.10 2.17 5.96
N PRO A 30 -50.37 3.15 6.54
CA PRO A 30 -50.89 4.50 6.79
C PRO A 30 -51.01 5.34 5.49
N PRO A 31 -51.78 6.44 5.51
CA PRO A 31 -52.28 7.09 4.29
C PRO A 31 -51.31 8.09 3.63
N VAL A 32 -51.58 8.40 2.36
CA VAL A 32 -50.98 9.51 1.62
C VAL A 32 -51.66 10.83 2.01
N ILE A 33 -50.86 11.84 2.36
CA ILE A 33 -51.30 13.23 2.65
C ILE A 33 -50.29 14.16 1.93
N PRO A 34 -50.73 15.25 1.27
CA PRO A 34 -49.90 16.01 0.32
C PRO A 34 -48.92 17.00 0.97
N SER A 35 -47.96 17.47 0.16
CA SER A 35 -46.94 18.45 0.52
C SER A 35 -47.50 19.86 0.81
N PRO A 36 -46.93 20.60 1.77
CA PRO A 36 -46.99 22.06 1.81
C PRO A 36 -45.81 22.68 1.02
N GLU A 37 -46.07 23.75 0.27
CA GLU A 37 -45.04 24.64 -0.28
C GLU A 37 -44.68 25.74 0.73
N THR A 38 -43.41 26.16 0.81
CA THR A 38 -42.98 27.59 0.68
C THR A 38 -41.46 27.80 0.89
N THR A 39 -40.77 28.05 -0.23
CA THR A 39 -39.74 29.09 -0.49
C THR A 39 -39.05 29.90 0.63
N VAL A 40 -37.71 29.94 0.56
CA VAL A 40 -36.85 31.16 0.46
C VAL A 40 -35.62 30.79 -0.41
N GLN A 41 -35.64 31.10 -1.72
CA GLN A 41 -34.86 32.15 -2.40
C GLN A 41 -33.32 32.11 -2.29
N GLY A 42 -32.66 31.99 -3.45
CA GLY A 42 -31.34 32.58 -3.72
C GLY A 42 -31.49 33.77 -4.69
N PRO A 43 -30.53 34.70 -4.76
CA PRO A 43 -30.63 35.90 -5.58
C PRO A 43 -30.41 35.60 -7.07
N ASN A 44 -31.29 36.14 -7.91
CA ASN A 44 -31.25 36.01 -9.36
C ASN A 44 -31.25 37.43 -9.97
N THR A 45 -30.30 37.74 -10.86
CA THR A 45 -30.39 38.90 -11.76
C THR A 45 -29.71 38.60 -13.10
N ASP A 46 -30.54 38.34 -14.11
CA ASP A 46 -30.27 38.60 -15.53
C ASP A 46 -31.34 39.60 -15.99
N PRO A 47 -31.07 40.43 -17.02
CA PRO A 47 -32.02 40.41 -18.13
C PRO A 47 -31.42 40.66 -19.54
N THR A 48 -32.06 40.00 -20.53
CA THR A 48 -32.28 40.44 -21.94
C THR A 48 -31.08 40.37 -22.92
N THR A 49 -31.23 40.01 -24.22
CA THR A 49 -32.41 39.76 -25.06
C THR A 49 -32.11 38.88 -26.31
N THR A 50 -33.18 38.39 -26.96
CA THR A 50 -33.32 38.03 -28.40
C THR A 50 -32.49 36.91 -29.04
N ASP A 51 -33.22 35.95 -29.64
CA ASP A 51 -32.84 35.09 -30.78
C ASP A 51 -33.69 35.53 -32.01
N PRO A 52 -33.18 35.50 -33.26
CA PRO A 52 -33.57 34.42 -34.18
C PRO A 52 -32.51 34.02 -35.25
N GLY A 53 -32.45 32.74 -35.67
CA GLY A 53 -31.79 32.42 -36.96
C GLY A 53 -31.49 30.96 -37.36
N THR A 54 -32.51 30.21 -37.78
CA THR A 54 -32.45 28.90 -38.48
C THR A 54 -31.29 28.63 -39.47
N SER A 55 -30.72 27.40 -39.48
CA SER A 55 -30.56 26.57 -40.71
C SER A 55 -30.07 25.11 -40.46
N GLU A 56 -30.71 24.15 -41.15
CA GLU A 56 -30.23 22.78 -41.47
C GLU A 56 -29.67 22.78 -42.92
N PRO A 57 -28.75 21.88 -43.37
CA PRO A 57 -28.85 20.39 -43.41
C PRO A 57 -27.57 19.65 -42.92
N SER A 58 -27.39 18.32 -42.81
CA SER A 58 -28.14 17.04 -42.98
C SER A 58 -27.40 16.01 -43.88
N VAL A 59 -27.33 14.73 -43.45
CA VAL A 59 -26.85 13.51 -44.20
C VAL A 59 -25.30 13.49 -44.45
N THR A 60 -24.48 12.40 -44.40
CA THR A 60 -24.61 10.93 -44.55
C THR A 60 -23.51 10.16 -43.76
N GLU A 61 -23.64 8.83 -43.53
CA GLU A 61 -22.50 7.90 -43.34
C GLU A 61 -21.89 7.48 -44.71
N PRO A 62 -20.65 6.90 -44.80
CA PRO A 62 -20.58 5.42 -44.93
C PRO A 62 -19.28 4.68 -44.49
N ALA A 63 -19.46 3.43 -44.05
CA ALA A 63 -18.69 2.19 -44.36
C ALA A 63 -17.16 2.01 -44.14
N GLU A 64 -16.78 0.74 -43.84
CA GLU A 64 -15.40 0.20 -43.84
C GLU A 64 -14.83 -0.03 -45.26
N PRO A 65 -13.49 -0.15 -45.38
CA PRO A 65 -12.91 -1.35 -45.99
C PRO A 65 -11.69 -1.90 -45.21
N GLY A 66 -11.11 -3.04 -45.65
CA GLY A 66 -9.94 -3.66 -45.02
C GLY A 66 -9.08 -4.52 -45.96
N THR A 67 -8.43 -5.55 -45.41
CA THR A 67 -7.49 -6.54 -46.01
C THR A 67 -5.99 -6.17 -46.08
N ASP A 68 -5.18 -7.23 -46.22
CA ASP A 68 -3.74 -7.41 -45.94
C ASP A 68 -2.92 -7.44 -47.26
N PRO A 69 -1.61 -7.11 -47.29
CA PRO A 69 -0.60 -8.17 -47.10
C PRO A 69 0.71 -7.75 -46.39
N GLY A 70 1.31 -8.67 -45.62
CA GLY A 70 2.65 -8.52 -45.02
C GLY A 70 3.82 -9.14 -45.83
N THR A 71 5.03 -9.02 -45.29
CA THR A 71 6.27 -9.66 -45.78
C THR A 71 7.09 -10.29 -44.64
N ASP A 72 8.07 -11.12 -45.00
CA ASP A 72 8.84 -12.03 -44.14
C ASP A 72 10.36 -11.74 -44.23
N SER A 73 11.10 -11.96 -43.13
CA SER A 73 12.55 -12.19 -43.17
C SER A 73 13.11 -12.78 -41.86
N GLY A 74 13.28 -14.11 -41.85
CA GLY A 74 14.61 -14.73 -41.66
C GLY A 74 15.28 -14.73 -40.28
N GLU A 75 15.22 -15.89 -39.63
CA GLU A 75 16.19 -16.41 -38.64
C GLU A 75 17.64 -16.49 -39.21
N PRO A 76 18.72 -16.51 -38.39
CA PRO A 76 19.07 -17.76 -37.68
C PRO A 76 19.74 -17.64 -36.28
N GLU A 77 19.69 -18.74 -35.52
CA GLU A 77 20.51 -19.02 -34.32
C GLU A 77 21.94 -19.46 -34.66
N THR A 78 22.88 -19.38 -33.71
CA THR A 78 24.08 -20.25 -33.51
C THR A 78 24.82 -19.86 -32.19
N PRO A 79 25.73 -20.68 -31.60
CA PRO A 79 25.34 -21.83 -30.79
C PRO A 79 26.05 -21.93 -29.42
N ASP A 80 25.82 -23.04 -28.72
CA ASP A 80 26.33 -23.43 -27.40
C ASP A 80 27.86 -23.63 -27.31
N ALA A 81 28.44 -23.37 -26.12
CA ALA A 81 29.80 -23.72 -25.72
C ALA A 81 29.92 -23.78 -24.18
N GLY A 82 30.07 -24.99 -23.61
CA GLY A 82 30.13 -25.22 -22.16
C GLY A 82 31.54 -25.51 -21.61
N VAL A 83 31.74 -25.24 -20.32
CA VAL A 83 32.96 -25.60 -19.56
C VAL A 83 32.60 -26.26 -18.22
N THR A 84 33.44 -27.22 -17.85
CA THR A 84 33.40 -28.26 -16.81
C THR A 84 33.37 -27.80 -15.34
N GLU A 85 33.13 -28.77 -14.45
CA GLU A 85 33.39 -28.74 -12.99
C GLU A 85 34.88 -28.52 -12.66
N PRO A 86 35.24 -28.26 -11.39
CA PRO A 86 35.81 -29.38 -10.61
C PRO A 86 35.44 -29.45 -9.11
N GLU A 87 35.35 -30.72 -8.63
CA GLU A 87 35.80 -31.35 -7.37
C GLU A 87 35.80 -30.64 -5.98
N VAL A 88 35.76 -31.48 -4.93
CA VAL A 88 35.70 -31.13 -3.49
C VAL A 88 36.71 -31.95 -2.69
N PRO A 89 37.43 -31.30 -1.75
CA PRO A 89 37.62 -31.84 -0.40
C PRO A 89 37.17 -30.82 0.68
N GLY A 90 36.75 -31.20 1.90
CA GLY A 90 36.61 -32.54 2.47
C GLY A 90 37.50 -32.75 3.70
N ASP A 91 37.03 -32.35 4.89
CA ASP A 91 37.54 -32.82 6.19
C ASP A 91 36.45 -32.69 7.29
N ASP A 92 36.63 -33.39 8.40
CA ASP A 92 35.68 -33.52 9.53
C ASP A 92 36.01 -32.57 10.71
N SER A 93 35.00 -32.16 11.51
CA SER A 93 35.00 -32.33 12.99
C SER A 93 33.86 -31.60 13.74
N ASP A 94 33.28 -32.34 14.70
CA ASP A 94 32.38 -31.95 15.80
C ASP A 94 32.52 -33.11 16.83
N PRO A 95 32.37 -32.96 18.17
CA PRO A 95 31.87 -31.81 18.92
C PRO A 95 32.75 -31.37 20.12
N THR A 96 32.30 -30.34 20.85
CA THR A 96 32.33 -30.38 22.33
C THR A 96 31.20 -29.55 22.95
N VAL A 97 30.57 -30.09 24.00
CA VAL A 97 29.50 -29.45 24.78
C VAL A 97 30.10 -28.85 26.05
N VAL A 98 29.75 -27.60 26.38
CA VAL A 98 29.85 -27.05 27.74
C VAL A 98 28.62 -26.19 28.05
N THR A 99 27.96 -26.49 29.17
CA THR A 99 26.97 -25.63 29.85
C THR A 99 27.58 -25.07 31.13
N PRO A 100 27.05 -23.96 31.64
CA PRO A 100 26.24 -24.05 32.87
C PRO A 100 24.91 -23.27 32.72
N GLU A 101 23.79 -23.66 33.33
CA GLU A 101 23.52 -23.81 34.78
C GLU A 101 23.71 -22.47 35.52
N THR A 102 22.66 -21.64 35.57
CA THR A 102 21.66 -21.55 36.65
C THR A 102 22.20 -21.05 37.98
N ASP A 103 21.65 -19.94 38.46
CA ASP A 103 21.10 -19.94 39.81
C ASP A 103 19.79 -19.12 39.87
N VAL A 104 18.91 -19.47 40.80
CA VAL A 104 17.65 -18.77 41.09
C VAL A 104 17.43 -18.84 42.60
N THR A 105 17.62 -17.71 43.29
CA THR A 105 17.27 -17.57 44.70
C THR A 105 15.97 -16.78 44.88
N ASP A 106 15.17 -17.24 45.83
CA ASP A 106 13.76 -16.88 46.06
C ASP A 106 13.59 -15.90 47.24
N VAL A 107 12.34 -15.48 47.50
CA VAL A 107 11.82 -14.73 48.67
C VAL A 107 12.40 -13.32 48.96
N THR A 108 11.66 -12.37 49.54
CA THR A 108 10.30 -12.37 50.14
C THR A 108 9.36 -11.31 49.57
N ASP A 109 8.06 -11.60 49.60
CA ASP A 109 6.99 -10.59 49.64
C ASP A 109 6.91 -9.99 51.06
N ASP A 110 6.86 -8.66 51.18
CA ASP A 110 6.38 -7.98 52.39
C ASP A 110 5.87 -6.57 52.05
N THR A 111 4.89 -6.08 52.81
CA THR A 111 4.06 -4.94 52.41
C THR A 111 4.44 -3.63 53.11
N ASP A 112 4.71 -2.58 52.34
CA ASP A 112 4.19 -1.25 52.68
C ASP A 112 4.14 -0.31 51.46
N ALA A 113 3.19 0.63 51.45
CA ALA A 113 2.96 1.54 50.34
C ALA A 113 2.88 3.01 50.81
N PRO A 114 3.90 3.84 50.56
CA PRO A 114 3.85 5.29 50.77
C PRO A 114 3.31 6.05 49.53
N ASP A 115 2.84 7.27 49.77
CA ASP A 115 2.04 8.14 48.90
C ASP A 115 2.50 8.38 47.45
N LEU A 116 1.51 8.69 46.61
CA LEU A 116 1.68 9.30 45.28
C LEU A 116 1.92 10.81 45.41
N ALA A 117 3.19 11.23 45.36
CA ALA A 117 3.57 12.64 45.22
C ALA A 117 4.67 12.82 44.15
N ASP A 118 4.62 13.98 43.49
CA ASP A 118 5.67 14.57 42.63
C ASP A 118 6.34 13.67 41.59
N ASN A 119 5.63 13.44 40.48
CA ASN A 119 6.30 13.30 39.17
C ASN A 119 6.96 14.65 38.83
N ALA A 120 8.25 14.80 39.15
CA ALA A 120 9.06 15.87 38.58
C ALA A 120 9.06 15.76 37.04
N GLU A 121 8.83 16.87 36.35
CA GLU A 121 8.92 16.89 34.89
C GLU A 121 10.39 16.73 34.48
N VAL A 122 10.68 15.69 33.67
CA VAL A 122 11.97 15.57 33.00
C VAL A 122 11.96 16.54 31.82
N ASP A 123 12.42 17.75 32.08
CA ASP A 123 12.85 18.73 31.08
C ASP A 123 13.93 18.07 30.19
N PRO A 124 13.96 18.28 28.86
CA PRO A 124 15.09 17.84 28.05
C PRO A 124 16.39 18.42 28.60
N GLU A 125 17.45 17.60 28.65
CA GLU A 125 18.73 17.95 29.24
C GLU A 125 19.42 19.05 28.40
N LEU A 126 19.23 20.31 28.81
CA LEU A 126 19.81 21.47 28.16
C LEU A 126 21.29 21.59 28.52
N LEU A 127 22.13 21.65 27.49
CA LEU A 127 23.57 21.78 27.61
C LEU A 127 23.92 23.19 28.10
N THR A 128 24.52 23.27 29.30
CA THR A 128 25.06 24.49 29.89
C THR A 128 26.56 24.68 29.61
N GLU A 129 27.21 23.65 29.09
CA GLU A 129 28.60 23.60 28.64
C GLU A 129 28.72 22.59 27.48
N ALA A 130 29.79 22.65 26.68
CA ALA A 130 29.97 21.73 25.54
C ALA A 130 30.56 20.38 26.00
N PRO A 131 29.91 19.23 25.70
CA PRO A 131 30.42 17.92 26.10
C PRO A 131 31.50 17.39 25.14
N ASP A 132 32.22 16.34 25.55
CA ASP A 132 33.18 15.63 24.67
C ASP A 132 32.51 14.87 23.51
N SER A 133 31.21 14.58 23.61
CA SER A 133 30.42 14.00 22.52
C SER A 133 28.92 14.29 22.64
N LEU A 134 28.21 14.26 21.51
CA LEU A 134 26.76 14.39 21.41
C LEU A 134 26.16 13.09 20.85
N SER A 135 25.01 12.66 21.37
CA SER A 135 24.32 11.45 20.90
C SER A 135 23.75 11.62 19.49
N VAL A 136 24.02 10.65 18.60
CA VAL A 136 23.54 10.62 17.22
C VAL A 136 22.65 9.39 17.06
N SER A 137 21.36 9.60 17.26
CA SER A 137 20.30 8.61 17.13
C SER A 137 19.36 9.03 16.01
N GLY A 138 19.03 8.15 15.04
CA GLY A 138 18.10 8.52 13.97
C GLY A 138 17.91 7.53 12.82
N THR A 139 17.27 8.00 11.75
CA THR A 139 16.97 7.21 10.54
C THR A 139 18.02 7.42 9.46
N ILE A 140 18.57 6.33 8.92
CA ILE A 140 19.60 6.34 7.87
C ILE A 140 19.01 6.72 6.51
N ALA A 141 19.74 7.56 5.76
CA ALA A 141 19.48 7.93 4.38
C ALA A 141 20.78 7.88 3.56
N ILE A 142 20.86 6.88 2.68
CA ILE A 142 21.96 6.66 1.74
C ILE A 142 21.69 7.46 0.45
N VAL A 143 22.66 8.28 0.02
CA VAL A 143 22.61 9.03 -1.24
C VAL A 143 23.35 8.24 -2.32
N SER A 144 22.61 7.80 -3.35
CA SER A 144 23.07 6.81 -4.33
C SER A 144 23.44 7.41 -5.70
N ASP A 145 24.58 6.99 -6.24
CA ASP A 145 25.19 7.52 -7.47
C ASP A 145 24.61 6.93 -8.77
N GLU A 146 23.34 7.24 -9.09
CA GLU A 146 22.79 6.99 -10.43
C GLU A 146 21.97 8.18 -10.97
N GLY A 147 22.42 8.73 -12.10
CA GLY A 147 21.68 9.71 -12.91
C GLY A 147 22.39 11.05 -13.09
N ALA A 148 23.03 11.26 -14.24
CA ALA A 148 23.55 12.56 -14.64
C ALA A 148 22.42 13.60 -14.78
N HIS A 149 22.75 14.88 -14.60
CA HIS A 149 21.82 16.00 -14.54
C HIS A 149 20.73 15.99 -15.64
N PRO A 150 19.44 15.90 -15.29
CA PRO A 150 18.40 16.46 -16.14
C PRO A 150 18.54 18.00 -16.13
N THR A 151 18.60 18.62 -17.30
CA THR A 151 18.69 20.08 -17.45
C THR A 151 17.47 20.77 -16.83
N TYR A 152 17.69 21.88 -16.13
CA TYR A 152 16.67 22.52 -15.29
C TYR A 152 15.67 23.35 -16.11
N THR A 153 14.59 22.72 -16.56
CA THR A 153 13.38 23.38 -17.10
C THR A 153 12.14 22.97 -16.30
N GLY A 154 12.20 23.14 -14.97
CA GLY A 154 11.14 22.76 -14.03
C GLY A 154 10.74 23.89 -13.07
N GLY A 155 9.53 24.42 -13.26
CA GLY A 155 8.83 25.20 -12.23
C GLY A 155 8.25 24.30 -11.12
N PRO A 156 7.78 24.86 -9.99
CA PRO A 156 7.13 24.09 -8.93
C PRO A 156 5.87 23.38 -9.47
N VAL A 157 5.78 22.07 -9.23
CA VAL A 157 4.82 21.17 -9.90
C VAL A 157 3.39 21.35 -9.38
N ALA A 158 2.67 22.32 -9.95
CA ALA A 158 1.22 22.30 -10.00
C ALA A 158 0.75 21.30 -11.08
N GLY A 159 -0.35 20.58 -10.83
CA GLY A 159 -0.89 19.61 -11.78
C GLY A 159 -1.57 20.28 -12.98
N GLY A 160 -0.87 20.37 -14.11
CA GLY A 160 -1.34 20.88 -15.40
C GLY A 160 -0.69 20.13 -16.56
N ASP A 161 -1.26 20.26 -17.76
CA ASP A 161 -0.87 19.51 -18.96
C ASP A 161 0.44 20.04 -19.59
N GLU A 162 1.14 19.20 -20.37
CA GLU A 162 2.49 19.50 -20.88
C GLU A 162 2.47 20.38 -22.14
N THR A 163 3.29 21.44 -22.21
CA THR A 163 3.81 22.00 -23.49
C THR A 163 5.02 22.93 -23.32
N ALA A 164 5.94 22.86 -24.29
CA ALA A 164 7.32 23.38 -24.33
C ALA A 164 7.59 24.88 -24.03
N HIS A 165 8.81 25.19 -23.57
CA HIS A 165 9.81 26.07 -24.26
C HIS A 165 11.16 26.11 -23.49
N ASP A 166 12.25 26.53 -24.15
CA ASP A 166 13.67 26.31 -23.73
C ASP A 166 14.54 27.60 -23.60
N GLU A 167 15.76 27.39 -23.07
CA GLU A 167 16.96 28.27 -23.01
C GLU A 167 17.03 29.45 -22.00
N ALA A 168 17.89 29.32 -20.97
CA ALA A 168 19.07 30.21 -20.74
C ALA A 168 19.87 29.92 -19.43
N GLY A 169 21.20 29.78 -19.54
CA GLY A 169 22.21 30.23 -18.54
C GLY A 169 22.48 29.41 -17.25
N HIS A 170 23.70 28.88 -17.11
CA HIS A 170 24.18 28.17 -15.90
C HIS A 170 24.80 29.09 -14.82
N ALA A 171 24.77 28.61 -13.57
CA ALA A 171 25.90 28.69 -12.63
C ALA A 171 25.88 27.42 -11.76
N GLU A 172 27.04 26.78 -11.54
CA GLU A 172 27.12 25.44 -10.92
C GLU A 172 27.70 25.48 -9.50
N GLY A 173 27.35 24.45 -8.71
CA GLY A 173 27.86 24.20 -7.36
C GLY A 173 27.95 22.69 -7.13
N GLU A 174 28.89 22.27 -6.27
CA GLU A 174 29.42 20.89 -6.26
C GLU A 174 28.43 19.81 -5.76
N LEU A 175 28.66 18.58 -6.21
CA LEU A 175 27.72 17.45 -6.10
C LEU A 175 27.86 16.66 -4.78
N LEU A 176 26.73 16.21 -4.26
CA LEU A 176 26.59 15.50 -2.97
C LEU A 176 26.49 13.97 -3.12
N SER A 177 27.30 13.36 -4.00
CA SER A 177 27.22 11.91 -4.29
C SER A 177 27.97 11.06 -3.23
N GLY A 178 27.59 9.79 -3.06
CA GLY A 178 28.21 8.82 -2.15
C GLY A 178 27.98 8.98 -0.65
N ARG A 179 27.23 10.01 -0.20
CA ARG A 179 27.09 10.37 1.22
C ARG A 179 26.07 9.51 2.00
N VAL A 180 26.33 9.24 3.28
CA VAL A 180 25.38 8.60 4.21
C VAL A 180 25.01 9.57 5.32
N LEU A 181 23.70 9.82 5.48
CA LEU A 181 23.16 10.77 6.45
C LEU A 181 22.26 10.07 7.48
N VAL A 182 22.29 10.53 8.71
CA VAL A 182 21.35 10.19 9.78
C VAL A 182 20.43 11.38 9.99
N ALA A 183 19.15 11.21 9.65
CA ALA A 183 18.09 12.12 10.08
C ALA A 183 17.81 11.84 11.56
N THR A 184 18.40 12.63 12.44
CA THR A 184 18.36 12.38 13.88
C THR A 184 16.94 12.52 14.44
N ASP A 185 16.64 11.78 15.51
CA ASP A 185 15.41 11.95 16.29
C ASP A 185 15.33 13.40 16.84
N GLU A 186 16.49 13.97 17.17
CA GLU A 186 16.66 15.36 17.58
C GLU A 186 16.43 16.40 16.47
N GLY A 187 16.40 16.01 15.19
CA GLY A 187 16.04 16.87 14.06
C GLY A 187 17.13 17.16 13.01
N PRO A 188 18.40 17.47 13.34
CA PRO A 188 19.42 17.71 12.32
C PRO A 188 19.76 16.46 11.49
N LEU A 189 20.26 16.71 10.28
CA LEU A 189 20.94 15.71 9.46
C LEU A 189 22.42 15.69 9.86
N VAL A 190 22.87 14.58 10.43
CA VAL A 190 24.29 14.32 10.73
C VAL A 190 24.86 13.42 9.64
N GLU A 191 26.02 13.74 9.09
CA GLU A 191 26.74 12.82 8.20
C GLU A 191 27.51 11.78 9.01
N ILE A 192 27.53 10.54 8.52
CA ILE A 192 28.31 9.44 9.11
C ILE A 192 29.20 8.80 8.04
N ASP A 193 30.34 8.25 8.45
CA ASP A 193 31.18 7.44 7.58
C ASP A 193 30.37 6.21 7.08
N PRO A 194 30.26 5.97 5.76
CA PRO A 194 29.60 4.79 5.21
C PRO A 194 30.10 3.46 5.79
N ALA A 195 31.35 3.37 6.28
CA ALA A 195 31.88 2.16 6.92
C ALA A 195 31.22 1.82 8.28
N LEU A 196 30.43 2.74 8.86
CA LEU A 196 29.66 2.53 10.09
C LEU A 196 28.29 1.88 9.84
N ILE A 197 27.92 1.68 8.58
CA ILE A 197 26.72 0.93 8.18
C ILE A 197 27.14 -0.35 7.42
N GLY A 198 26.54 -1.49 7.77
CA GLY A 198 26.86 -2.76 7.12
C GLY A 198 26.20 -2.89 5.74
N ASP A 199 26.74 -3.76 4.87
CA ASP A 199 26.32 -3.94 3.48
C ASP A 199 24.80 -4.24 3.29
N ASP A 200 24.15 -4.83 4.30
CA ASP A 200 22.71 -5.17 4.30
C ASP A 200 21.78 -4.00 4.72
N VAL A 201 22.32 -2.83 5.10
CA VAL A 201 21.56 -1.70 5.66
C VAL A 201 20.95 -0.82 4.57
N VAL A 202 19.70 -0.39 4.75
CA VAL A 202 18.97 0.42 3.76
C VAL A 202 18.42 1.73 4.32
N THR A 203 18.20 2.70 3.42
CA THR A 203 17.50 3.96 3.74
C THR A 203 16.15 3.70 4.42
N GLY A 204 16.04 4.06 5.69
CA GLY A 204 14.90 3.76 6.56
C GLY A 204 15.24 2.92 7.80
N ASP A 205 16.42 2.30 7.85
CA ASP A 205 16.93 1.64 9.06
C ASP A 205 17.46 2.67 10.09
N ARG A 206 17.76 2.20 11.31
CA ARG A 206 18.16 3.05 12.44
C ARG A 206 19.67 3.02 12.69
N PHE A 207 20.23 4.19 12.98
CA PHE A 207 21.58 4.40 13.48
C PHE A 207 21.53 4.83 14.96
N GLU A 208 22.47 4.32 15.75
CA GLU A 208 22.74 4.73 17.12
C GLU A 208 24.26 4.91 17.27
N GLY A 209 24.68 6.05 17.85
CA GLY A 209 26.09 6.41 18.00
C GLY A 209 26.29 7.75 18.69
N ALA A 210 27.49 8.31 18.58
CA ALA A 210 27.84 9.63 19.10
C ALA A 210 28.79 10.37 18.14
N LEU A 211 28.56 11.67 17.97
CA LEU A 211 29.47 12.63 17.35
C LEU A 211 30.50 13.03 18.42
N ALA A 212 31.76 12.61 18.29
CA ALA A 212 32.82 13.15 19.14
C ALA A 212 33.06 14.63 18.77
N LEU A 213 33.12 15.51 19.76
CA LEU A 213 33.36 16.92 19.52
C LEU A 213 34.87 17.19 19.54
N ASP A 214 35.41 17.69 18.44
CA ASP A 214 36.75 18.29 18.44
C ASP A 214 36.72 19.70 19.05
N ALA A 215 37.89 20.30 19.27
CA ALA A 215 37.99 21.62 19.90
C ALA A 215 37.26 22.74 19.12
N ALA A 216 37.08 22.62 17.81
CA ALA A 216 36.30 23.59 17.03
C ALA A 216 34.79 23.35 17.20
N ALA A 217 34.35 22.09 17.18
CA ALA A 217 32.97 21.72 17.49
C ALA A 217 32.56 22.13 18.92
N GLN A 218 33.43 21.91 19.92
CA GLN A 218 33.23 22.38 21.29
C GLN A 218 33.12 23.91 21.36
N THR A 219 34.10 24.64 20.81
CA THR A 219 34.08 26.13 20.78
C THR A 219 32.81 26.68 20.11
N ALA A 220 32.32 26.02 19.06
CA ALA A 220 31.12 26.44 18.34
C ALA A 220 29.84 26.17 19.16
N VAL A 221 29.75 25.04 19.87
CA VAL A 221 28.65 24.76 20.81
C VAL A 221 28.68 25.71 22.01
N GLU A 222 29.86 26.00 22.58
CA GLU A 222 30.02 27.03 23.63
C GLU A 222 29.57 28.41 23.15
N SER A 223 29.84 28.76 21.89
CA SER A 223 29.43 30.04 21.30
C SER A 223 27.91 30.16 21.16
N GLU A 224 27.23 29.08 20.74
CA GLU A 224 25.76 29.02 20.67
C GLU A 224 25.15 29.05 22.10
N ILE A 225 25.76 28.39 23.09
CA ILE A 225 25.35 28.49 24.51
C ILE A 225 25.50 29.92 25.04
N ALA A 226 26.55 30.63 24.63
CA ALA A 226 26.80 32.02 25.03
C ALA A 226 25.83 33.03 24.37
N GLU A 227 25.31 32.76 23.15
CA GLU A 227 24.33 33.62 22.48
C GLU A 227 22.88 33.27 22.86
N SER A 228 22.52 31.99 22.91
CA SER A 228 21.15 31.50 23.10
C SER A 228 20.80 31.11 24.55
N GLY A 229 21.78 30.96 25.44
CA GLY A 229 21.60 30.33 26.76
C GLY A 229 21.71 28.80 26.69
N PRO A 230 21.25 28.05 27.71
CA PRO A 230 21.32 26.59 27.69
C PRO A 230 20.57 25.99 26.49
N VAL A 231 21.24 25.17 25.67
CA VAL A 231 20.71 24.70 24.37
C VAL A 231 20.37 23.22 24.34
N ALA A 232 19.45 22.84 23.46
CA ALA A 232 19.14 21.44 23.23
C ALA A 232 20.27 20.74 22.45
N VAL A 233 20.42 19.42 22.69
CA VAL A 233 21.33 18.54 21.94
C VAL A 233 21.13 18.67 20.42
N ALA A 234 19.90 18.89 19.96
CA ALA A 234 19.56 19.19 18.56
C ALA A 234 20.29 20.41 17.97
N ASP A 235 20.33 21.51 18.70
CA ASP A 235 20.92 22.77 18.22
C ASP A 235 22.46 22.69 18.34
N ALA A 236 22.96 22.08 19.42
CA ALA A 236 24.39 21.75 19.57
C ALA A 236 24.89 20.82 18.45
N LEU A 237 24.17 19.75 18.09
CA LEU A 237 24.49 18.86 16.97
C LEU A 237 24.54 19.63 15.63
N THR A 238 23.62 20.58 15.45
CA THR A 238 23.54 21.39 14.22
C THR A 238 24.79 22.26 14.02
N VAL A 239 25.32 22.81 15.12
CA VAL A 239 26.53 23.65 15.11
C VAL A 239 27.81 22.80 15.09
N ALA A 240 27.87 21.75 15.92
CA ALA A 240 29.00 20.82 15.99
C ALA A 240 29.28 20.08 14.68
N SER A 241 28.25 19.79 13.88
CA SER A 241 28.40 19.10 12.59
C SER A 241 28.99 19.98 11.48
N ASN A 242 29.12 21.30 11.70
CA ASN A 242 29.80 22.23 10.79
C ASN A 242 30.27 23.50 11.55
N PRO A 243 31.39 23.42 12.30
CA PRO A 243 31.82 24.49 13.21
C PRO A 243 32.47 25.71 12.52
N GLY A 244 32.39 25.83 11.19
CA GLY A 244 33.00 26.94 10.44
C GLY A 244 32.19 27.47 9.26
N GLY A 245 31.09 26.82 8.85
CA GLY A 245 30.26 27.22 7.70
C GLY A 245 30.85 26.86 6.33
N GLU A 246 32.18 26.88 6.18
CA GLU A 246 32.91 26.37 5.01
C GLU A 246 33.30 24.88 5.20
N GLY A 247 33.48 24.15 4.09
CA GLY A 247 33.52 22.68 4.05
C GLY A 247 34.78 22.01 4.60
N GLY A 248 35.03 22.13 5.90
CA GLY A 248 35.98 21.28 6.62
C GLY A 248 35.51 19.82 6.73
N PRO A 249 36.41 18.87 7.08
CA PRO A 249 36.03 17.48 7.33
C PRO A 249 35.08 17.39 8.53
N VAL A 250 34.03 16.57 8.40
CA VAL A 250 33.06 16.32 9.49
C VAL A 250 33.76 15.60 10.64
N PRO A 251 33.52 15.97 11.92
CA PRO A 251 34.09 15.25 13.06
C PRO A 251 33.68 13.78 13.07
N GLY A 252 34.58 12.90 13.50
CA GLY A 252 34.38 11.45 13.43
C GLY A 252 33.23 10.97 14.32
N VAL A 253 32.08 10.65 13.72
CA VAL A 253 31.01 9.94 14.39
C VAL A 253 31.45 8.50 14.68
N ALA A 254 31.22 8.01 15.89
CA ALA A 254 31.40 6.61 16.25
C ALA A 254 30.04 5.98 16.56
N GLY A 255 29.71 4.85 15.96
CA GLY A 255 28.43 4.17 16.14
C GLY A 255 28.27 2.99 15.20
N SER A 256 27.06 2.43 15.15
CA SER A 256 26.72 1.34 14.23
C SER A 256 25.26 1.42 13.81
N ALA A 257 24.97 1.10 12.56
CA ALA A 257 23.60 0.76 12.15
C ALA A 257 23.10 -0.49 12.91
N ILE A 258 21.79 -0.57 13.17
CA ILE A 258 21.16 -1.72 13.85
C ILE A 258 20.15 -2.39 12.91
N PRO A 259 20.56 -3.45 12.14
CA PRO A 259 19.70 -4.09 11.15
C PRO A 259 18.44 -4.70 11.76
N GLY A 260 17.28 -4.43 11.13
CA GLY A 260 16.00 -5.06 11.49
C GLY A 260 15.37 -4.62 12.81
N PHE A 261 15.97 -3.68 13.55
CA PHE A 261 15.47 -3.23 14.86
C PHE A 261 14.35 -2.19 14.75
N ALA A 262 13.15 -2.66 14.45
CA ALA A 262 11.93 -1.88 14.66
C ALA A 262 11.55 -1.90 16.16
N VAL A 263 12.23 -1.11 16.99
CA VAL A 263 11.86 -0.92 18.41
C VAL A 263 10.48 -0.25 18.47
N ALA A 264 9.57 -0.78 19.29
CA ALA A 264 8.25 -0.21 19.52
C ALA A 264 8.28 0.97 20.52
N GLY A 265 9.24 1.87 20.37
CA GLY A 265 9.27 3.16 21.05
C GLY A 265 8.27 4.13 20.43
N ALA A 266 7.62 4.96 21.24
CA ALA A 266 6.98 6.17 20.70
C ALA A 266 8.09 7.18 20.36
N PRO A 267 7.99 7.95 19.26
CA PRO A 267 8.95 9.01 18.97
C PRO A 267 9.06 10.04 20.10
N ALA A 268 10.20 10.73 20.17
CA ALA A 268 10.47 11.76 21.15
C ALA A 268 9.38 12.85 21.18
N LYS A 269 9.18 13.49 22.34
CA LYS A 269 8.19 14.56 22.50
C LYS A 269 8.84 15.92 22.28
N LYS A 270 8.84 16.41 21.04
CA LYS A 270 9.47 17.68 20.67
C LYS A 270 8.47 18.83 20.59
N SER A 271 8.88 20.01 21.04
CA SER A 271 8.15 21.27 20.81
C SER A 271 8.62 21.90 19.51
N HIS A 272 7.70 22.25 18.62
CA HIS A 272 8.01 22.76 17.28
C HIS A 272 7.69 24.26 17.21
N GLY A 273 8.66 25.09 17.58
CA GLY A 273 8.49 26.55 17.63
C GLY A 273 8.12 27.15 16.28
N VAL A 274 7.26 28.17 16.28
CA VAL A 274 6.80 28.86 15.06
C VAL A 274 7.13 30.35 15.11
N ASP A 275 7.82 30.83 14.08
CA ASP A 275 7.99 32.26 13.82
C ASP A 275 6.99 32.66 12.73
N LEU A 276 6.01 33.50 13.11
CA LEU A 276 4.77 33.73 12.35
C LEU A 276 4.75 35.11 11.70
N VAL A 277 4.77 35.18 10.37
CA VAL A 277 4.76 36.44 9.63
C VAL A 277 3.52 36.60 8.76
N PHE A 278 2.83 37.73 8.92
CA PHE A 278 1.78 38.16 8.01
C PHE A 278 2.33 39.20 7.03
N VAL A 279 2.15 38.98 5.72
CA VAL A 279 2.53 39.94 4.68
C VAL A 279 1.29 40.73 4.27
N THR A 280 1.30 42.04 4.52
CA THR A 280 0.14 42.92 4.28
C THR A 280 -0.18 43.05 2.80
N GLY A 281 -1.41 43.43 2.46
CA GLY A 281 -1.74 44.00 1.14
C GLY A 281 -3.02 43.46 0.49
N GLY A 282 -3.53 42.33 0.97
CA GLY A 282 -4.92 41.90 0.79
C GLY A 282 -5.77 42.34 1.97
N GLY A 283 -6.29 41.37 2.74
CA GLY A 283 -7.00 41.60 4.00
C GLY A 283 -6.11 42.03 5.17
N ASN A 284 -6.71 42.13 6.36
CA ASN A 284 -6.07 42.59 7.59
C ASN A 284 -6.54 41.80 8.82
N PRO A 285 -6.14 40.53 8.97
CA PRO A 285 -6.54 39.69 10.09
C PRO A 285 -5.86 40.11 11.39
N SER A 286 -6.58 40.05 12.51
CA SER A 286 -6.03 40.42 13.81
C SER A 286 -4.90 39.47 14.24
N ALA A 287 -3.90 39.99 14.95
CA ALA A 287 -2.76 39.19 15.41
C ALA A 287 -3.19 37.94 16.20
N ALA A 288 -4.21 38.08 17.05
CA ALA A 288 -4.82 36.97 17.79
C ALA A 288 -5.45 35.90 16.88
N SER A 289 -6.04 36.27 15.74
CA SER A 289 -6.60 35.30 14.76
C SER A 289 -5.51 34.47 14.09
N LEU A 290 -4.39 35.11 13.73
CA LEU A 290 -3.21 34.46 13.17
C LEU A 290 -2.53 33.55 14.20
N LYS A 291 -2.36 34.00 15.46
CA LYS A 291 -1.83 33.15 16.53
C LYS A 291 -2.75 31.96 16.83
N LYS A 292 -4.07 32.16 16.78
CA LYS A 292 -5.06 31.07 16.94
C LYS A 292 -4.94 30.03 15.82
N LEU A 293 -4.77 30.45 14.56
CA LEU A 293 -4.57 29.54 13.42
C LEU A 293 -3.40 28.56 13.67
N VAL A 294 -2.25 29.06 14.12
CA VAL A 294 -1.09 28.20 14.47
C VAL A 294 -1.40 27.33 15.69
N THR A 295 -2.05 27.88 16.72
CA THR A 295 -2.41 27.14 17.95
C THR A 295 -3.36 25.98 17.64
N ASP A 296 -4.36 26.19 16.78
CA ASP A 296 -5.32 25.17 16.37
C ASP A 296 -4.63 24.05 15.55
N ALA A 297 -3.72 24.42 14.63
CA ALA A 297 -2.90 23.47 13.88
C ALA A 297 -1.94 22.68 14.79
N GLY A 298 -1.40 23.31 15.84
CA GLY A 298 -0.56 22.64 16.84
C GLY A 298 -1.34 21.67 17.72
N ALA A 299 -2.58 22.02 18.08
CA ALA A 299 -3.48 21.10 18.78
C ALA A 299 -3.86 19.88 17.91
N TYR A 300 -4.07 20.10 16.60
CA TYR A 300 -4.26 19.01 15.64
C TYR A 300 -3.05 18.07 15.59
N TRP A 301 -1.84 18.63 15.39
CA TRP A 301 -0.62 17.83 15.28
C TRP A 301 -0.27 17.11 16.58
N LYS A 302 -0.49 17.73 17.75
CA LYS A 302 -0.39 17.06 19.06
C LYS A 302 -1.31 15.83 19.16
N ASN A 303 -2.54 15.93 18.66
CA ASN A 303 -3.46 14.79 18.65
C ASN A 303 -3.09 13.70 17.61
N GLN A 304 -2.69 14.10 16.40
CA GLN A 304 -2.38 13.11 15.34
C GLN A 304 -1.04 12.40 15.56
N SER A 305 -0.07 13.06 16.20
CA SER A 305 1.26 12.54 16.50
C SER A 305 1.36 11.73 17.81
N ASN A 306 0.23 11.45 18.47
CA ASN A 306 0.21 10.83 19.80
C ASN A 306 1.04 11.60 20.86
N GLY A 307 1.17 12.93 20.68
CA GLY A 307 1.98 13.80 21.55
C GLY A 307 3.48 13.85 21.25
N ALA A 308 3.98 13.16 20.22
CA ALA A 308 5.37 13.31 19.76
C ALA A 308 5.67 14.76 19.31
N ILE A 309 4.67 15.44 18.74
CA ILE A 309 4.69 16.90 18.60
C ILE A 309 3.95 17.48 19.81
N SER A 310 4.67 18.08 20.75
CA SER A 310 4.09 18.57 22.01
C SER A 310 3.25 19.85 21.81
N GLY A 311 3.50 20.59 20.73
CA GLY A 311 2.71 21.74 20.28
C GLY A 311 3.43 22.56 19.19
N LEU A 312 2.74 23.60 18.69
CA LEU A 312 3.29 24.65 17.82
C LEU A 312 3.25 26.02 18.53
N PRO A 313 4.13 26.30 19.50
CA PRO A 313 4.15 27.60 20.16
C PRO A 313 4.61 28.69 19.18
N VAL A 314 3.83 29.76 19.05
CA VAL A 314 4.25 30.97 18.31
C VAL A 314 5.25 31.73 19.17
N ASN A 315 6.54 31.64 18.84
CA ASN A 315 7.64 32.28 19.58
C ASN A 315 7.58 33.80 19.38
N ALA A 316 7.48 34.20 18.12
CA ALA A 316 7.39 35.59 17.70
C ALA A 316 6.39 35.74 16.55
N GLN A 317 5.70 36.89 16.51
CA GLN A 317 4.77 37.21 15.45
C GLN A 317 5.06 38.61 14.91
N LYS A 318 5.11 38.77 13.58
CA LYS A 318 5.36 40.06 12.92
C LYS A 318 4.40 40.27 11.75
N THR A 319 4.10 41.54 11.47
CA THR A 319 3.40 41.97 10.27
C THR A 319 4.37 42.79 9.45
N ILE A 320 4.58 42.43 8.18
CA ILE A 320 5.52 43.10 7.28
C ILE A 320 4.83 43.69 6.05
N THR A 321 5.37 44.81 5.58
CA THR A 321 4.99 45.45 4.32
C THR A 321 6.25 45.55 3.45
N PRO A 322 6.48 44.61 2.51
CA PRO A 322 7.64 44.63 1.63
C PRO A 322 7.79 45.94 0.85
N LYS A 323 9.03 46.29 0.46
CA LYS A 323 9.29 47.50 -0.35
C LYS A 323 8.60 47.46 -1.72
N TYR A 324 8.40 46.27 -2.28
CA TYR A 324 7.81 46.03 -3.60
C TYR A 324 6.57 45.12 -3.49
N ASN A 325 5.63 45.49 -2.60
CA ASN A 325 4.52 44.66 -2.14
C ASN A 325 3.36 44.48 -3.14
N SER A 326 3.64 43.93 -4.33
CA SER A 326 2.61 43.55 -5.30
C SER A 326 1.86 42.28 -4.86
N LYS A 327 0.62 42.09 -5.36
CA LYS A 327 -0.08 40.81 -5.17
C LYS A 327 0.68 39.65 -5.80
N THR A 328 1.38 39.88 -6.92
CA THR A 328 2.29 38.90 -7.52
C THR A 328 3.34 38.43 -6.52
N LEU A 329 4.09 39.34 -5.87
CA LEU A 329 5.09 38.97 -4.86
C LEU A 329 4.49 38.12 -3.73
N ARG A 330 3.22 38.36 -3.35
CA ARG A 330 2.52 37.62 -2.28
C ARG A 330 1.90 36.28 -2.69
N CYS A 331 1.64 36.07 -3.98
CA CYS A 331 0.81 34.97 -4.49
C CYS A 331 1.47 34.07 -5.54
N ASP A 332 2.54 34.54 -6.19
CA ASP A 332 3.15 33.86 -7.32
C ASP A 332 4.11 32.74 -6.86
N ALA A 333 4.03 31.58 -7.50
CA ALA A 333 4.81 30.40 -7.12
C ALA A 333 6.33 30.56 -7.33
N GLY A 334 6.76 31.41 -8.27
CA GLY A 334 8.17 31.80 -8.44
C GLY A 334 8.64 32.81 -7.38
N SER A 335 7.73 33.47 -6.68
CA SER A 335 8.02 34.45 -5.62
C SER A 335 8.14 33.82 -4.22
N THR A 336 7.75 32.56 -4.03
CA THR A 336 7.67 31.90 -2.71
C THR A 336 8.99 31.86 -1.94
N ASN A 337 10.12 31.57 -2.60
CA ASN A 337 11.44 31.62 -1.96
C ASN A 337 11.79 33.03 -1.47
N THR A 338 11.46 34.06 -2.25
CA THR A 338 11.63 35.47 -1.89
C THR A 338 10.75 35.85 -0.70
N LEU A 339 9.52 35.34 -0.62
CA LEU A 339 8.65 35.52 0.55
C LEU A 339 9.20 34.84 1.80
N TRP A 340 9.73 33.63 1.69
CA TRP A 340 10.36 32.93 2.82
C TRP A 340 11.60 33.65 3.33
N GLU A 341 12.48 34.16 2.47
CA GLU A 341 13.63 34.96 2.93
C GLU A 341 13.22 36.33 3.49
N LEU A 342 12.21 37.00 2.92
CA LEU A 342 11.65 38.23 3.51
C LEU A 342 11.02 37.97 4.89
N GLY A 343 10.35 36.82 5.06
CA GLY A 343 9.77 36.38 6.32
C GLY A 343 10.83 36.02 7.36
N ALA A 344 11.81 35.21 7.00
CA ALA A 344 12.94 34.83 7.84
C ALA A 344 13.73 36.06 8.31
N LYS A 345 14.03 36.97 7.39
CA LYS A 345 14.77 38.22 7.67
C LYS A 345 14.01 39.14 8.62
N ALA A 346 12.67 39.09 8.66
CA ALA A 346 11.90 39.82 9.67
C ALA A 346 12.22 39.37 11.11
N PHE A 347 12.71 38.14 11.30
CA PHE A 347 13.17 37.60 12.59
C PHE A 347 14.71 37.56 12.73
N GLY A 348 15.46 38.16 11.80
CA GLY A 348 16.93 38.14 11.81
C GLY A 348 17.54 36.81 11.37
N LYS A 349 16.77 35.94 10.69
CA LYS A 349 17.19 34.60 10.25
C LYS A 349 17.19 34.49 8.73
N SER A 350 17.82 33.44 8.19
CA SER A 350 17.67 33.00 6.78
C SER A 350 16.62 31.90 6.67
N ALA A 351 16.01 31.71 5.49
CA ALA A 351 15.03 30.64 5.29
C ALA A 351 15.68 29.25 5.50
N ALA A 352 16.94 29.09 5.09
CA ALA A 352 17.71 27.86 5.30
C ALA A 352 17.85 27.43 6.78
N SER A 353 17.83 28.37 7.74
CA SER A 353 17.94 28.04 9.17
C SER A 353 16.73 27.26 9.74
N TYR A 354 15.55 27.43 9.15
CA TYR A 354 14.35 26.68 9.54
C TYR A 354 14.37 25.23 9.04
N LEU A 355 15.11 24.96 7.96
CA LEU A 355 15.28 23.60 7.39
C LEU A 355 16.26 22.73 8.19
N LYS A 356 17.12 23.34 9.03
CA LYS A 356 18.14 22.64 9.84
C LYS A 356 17.80 22.52 11.32
N SER A 357 16.82 23.27 11.81
CA SER A 357 16.40 23.32 13.22
C SER A 357 15.05 22.64 13.44
N GLY A 358 14.53 22.62 14.67
CA GLY A 358 13.15 22.19 14.98
C GLY A 358 12.05 23.26 14.78
N ARG A 359 12.35 24.36 14.07
CA ARG A 359 11.52 25.58 14.02
C ARG A 359 10.87 25.80 12.65
N HIS A 360 9.59 26.18 12.63
CA HIS A 360 8.89 26.52 11.39
C HIS A 360 8.79 28.05 11.17
N LEU A 361 9.01 28.50 9.93
CA LEU A 361 8.57 29.81 9.47
C LEU A 361 7.18 29.65 8.84
N VAL A 362 6.19 30.38 9.33
CA VAL A 362 4.84 30.40 8.73
C VAL A 362 4.58 31.78 8.14
N VAL A 363 4.62 31.87 6.81
CA VAL A 363 4.23 33.05 6.03
C VAL A 363 2.74 32.96 5.71
N VAL A 364 1.98 34.00 6.08
CA VAL A 364 0.55 34.10 5.80
C VAL A 364 0.28 35.32 4.92
N VAL A 365 -0.53 35.13 3.89
CA VAL A 365 -1.15 36.20 3.09
C VAL A 365 -2.68 36.11 3.21
N ASP A 366 -3.40 37.14 2.76
CA ASP A 366 -4.87 37.20 2.85
C ASP A 366 -5.43 37.81 1.56
N ASP A 367 -5.09 37.19 0.43
CA ASP A 367 -5.13 37.85 -0.88
C ASP A 367 -6.12 37.21 -1.86
N SER A 368 -6.59 35.99 -1.61
CA SER A 368 -7.37 35.20 -2.58
C SER A 368 -6.58 35.04 -3.89
N CYS A 369 -5.44 34.35 -3.80
CA CYS A 369 -4.42 34.28 -4.85
C CYS A 369 -4.90 33.62 -6.15
N GLY A 370 -5.70 32.54 -6.04
CA GLY A 370 -6.34 31.89 -7.18
C GLY A 370 -5.34 31.42 -8.23
N SER A 371 -5.53 31.84 -9.49
CA SER A 371 -4.66 31.44 -10.59
C SER A 371 -3.20 31.92 -10.45
N LEU A 372 -2.91 32.97 -9.67
CA LEU A 372 -1.53 33.44 -9.43
C LEU A 372 -0.70 32.39 -8.67
N SER A 373 -1.32 31.66 -7.74
CA SER A 373 -0.68 30.55 -7.02
C SER A 373 -0.86 29.21 -7.75
N GLY A 374 -1.12 29.21 -9.06
CA GLY A 374 -1.44 27.98 -9.81
C GLY A 374 -2.72 27.28 -9.32
N ASN A 375 -3.60 28.00 -8.63
CA ASN A 375 -4.79 27.52 -7.92
C ASN A 375 -4.53 26.67 -6.66
N VAL A 376 -3.31 26.67 -6.10
CA VAL A 376 -3.06 26.12 -4.76
C VAL A 376 -3.24 27.18 -3.68
N ALA A 377 -3.50 26.74 -2.45
CA ALA A 377 -3.71 27.62 -1.29
C ALA A 377 -2.51 27.69 -0.33
N GLY A 378 -1.55 26.78 -0.47
CA GLY A 378 -0.38 26.67 0.40
C GLY A 378 0.81 26.00 -0.28
N TRP A 379 1.99 26.21 0.31
CA TRP A 379 3.22 25.50 -0.02
C TRP A 379 3.99 25.22 1.28
N GLY A 380 4.44 23.98 1.47
CA GLY A 380 5.33 23.56 2.54
C GLY A 380 6.59 22.89 2.00
N THR A 381 7.73 23.06 2.67
CA THR A 381 8.92 22.24 2.42
C THR A 381 8.76 20.82 2.96
N ILE A 382 9.52 19.86 2.44
CA ILE A 382 9.49 18.45 2.90
C ILE A 382 10.62 18.22 3.91
N GLY A 383 10.31 17.60 5.05
CA GLY A 383 11.30 17.28 6.09
C GLY A 383 11.13 15.91 6.74
N SER A 384 11.32 15.85 8.07
CA SER A 384 11.19 14.69 8.94
C SER A 384 10.27 15.01 10.14
N LEU A 385 9.90 14.02 10.96
CA LEU A 385 8.97 14.22 12.08
C LEU A 385 9.40 15.32 13.07
N HIS A 386 10.69 15.58 13.19
CA HIS A 386 11.28 16.52 14.16
C HIS A 386 12.07 17.68 13.55
N SER A 387 12.03 17.84 12.22
CA SER A 387 12.53 19.03 11.54
C SER A 387 11.50 20.17 11.57
N GLY A 388 12.04 21.38 11.46
CA GLY A 388 11.33 22.61 11.19
C GLY A 388 10.92 22.73 9.72
N GLY A 389 10.89 23.96 9.21
CA GLY A 389 10.79 24.22 7.77
C GLY A 389 9.95 25.44 7.41
N LEU A 390 9.69 25.59 6.12
CA LEU A 390 9.07 26.77 5.53
C LEU A 390 7.63 26.49 5.11
N VAL A 391 6.71 27.39 5.45
CA VAL A 391 5.31 27.36 5.03
C VAL A 391 4.92 28.70 4.45
N TRP A 392 4.18 28.67 3.34
CA TRP A 392 3.37 29.79 2.85
C TRP A 392 1.90 29.34 2.77
N ILE A 393 0.97 30.21 3.16
CA ILE A 393 -0.48 30.00 2.96
C ILE A 393 -1.21 31.29 2.58
N ASP A 394 -2.10 31.21 1.60
CA ASP A 394 -3.13 32.22 1.36
C ASP A 394 -4.37 31.92 2.21
N SER A 395 -4.47 32.62 3.34
CA SER A 395 -5.68 32.55 4.16
C SER A 395 -6.92 33.13 3.46
N GLY A 396 -6.74 33.91 2.39
CA GLY A 396 -7.79 34.55 1.60
C GLY A 396 -8.68 33.56 0.84
N VAL A 397 -8.23 32.33 0.60
CA VAL A 397 -9.09 31.28 -0.01
C VAL A 397 -10.38 31.02 0.79
N ARG A 398 -10.40 31.33 2.10
CA ARG A 398 -11.60 31.25 2.95
C ARG A 398 -12.77 32.12 2.45
N ASN A 399 -12.49 33.14 1.65
CA ASN A 399 -13.51 34.05 1.10
C ASN A 399 -14.43 33.31 0.10
N SER A 400 -13.95 32.25 -0.54
CA SER A 400 -14.74 31.30 -1.35
C SER A 400 -15.72 30.46 -0.51
N TYR A 401 -15.59 30.46 0.82
CA TYR A 401 -16.37 29.63 1.75
C TYR A 401 -17.25 30.51 2.68
N ALA A 402 -18.06 31.38 2.08
CA ALA A 402 -19.13 32.14 2.76
C ALA A 402 -18.66 32.90 4.03
N SER A 403 -17.76 33.87 3.83
CA SER A 403 -17.31 34.86 4.84
C SER A 403 -16.89 34.26 6.19
N LYS A 404 -15.75 33.55 6.19
CA LYS A 404 -15.15 32.94 7.39
C LYS A 404 -13.94 33.72 7.92
N GLY A 405 -13.61 33.54 9.20
CA GLY A 405 -12.39 34.09 9.80
C GLY A 405 -11.16 33.24 9.51
N VAL A 406 -9.95 33.81 9.60
CA VAL A 406 -8.68 33.15 9.22
C VAL A 406 -8.48 31.76 9.86
N HIS A 407 -8.91 31.56 11.10
CA HIS A 407 -8.86 30.26 11.79
C HIS A 407 -9.57 29.09 11.06
N GLU A 408 -10.44 29.36 10.08
CA GLU A 408 -11.07 28.34 9.24
C GLU A 408 -10.13 27.77 8.16
N THR A 409 -8.94 28.35 7.95
CA THR A 409 -7.86 27.71 7.17
C THR A 409 -6.90 26.88 8.04
N THR A 410 -7.32 26.47 9.24
CA THR A 410 -6.51 25.57 10.11
C THR A 410 -6.16 24.27 9.40
N GLY A 411 -7.09 23.66 8.68
CA GLY A 411 -6.83 22.43 7.92
C GLY A 411 -5.80 22.60 6.81
N LEU A 412 -5.66 23.80 6.25
CA LEU A 412 -4.62 24.15 5.29
C LEU A 412 -3.25 24.34 5.98
N LEU A 413 -3.17 25.11 7.07
CA LEU A 413 -1.91 25.22 7.82
C LEU A 413 -1.44 23.86 8.36
N ALA A 414 -2.37 23.02 8.82
CA ALA A 414 -2.06 21.66 9.25
C ALA A 414 -1.50 20.81 8.10
N HIS A 415 -1.99 20.99 6.86
CA HIS A 415 -1.45 20.32 5.67
C HIS A 415 0.01 20.72 5.40
N GLU A 416 0.31 22.02 5.30
CA GLU A 416 1.67 22.48 4.99
C GLU A 416 2.68 22.16 6.10
N ILE A 417 2.26 22.18 7.37
CA ILE A 417 3.10 21.67 8.48
C ILE A 417 3.30 20.16 8.34
N GLY A 418 2.30 19.40 7.86
CA GLY A 418 2.45 17.97 7.57
C GLY A 418 3.57 17.65 6.58
N HIS A 419 3.80 18.52 5.58
CA HIS A 419 4.94 18.41 4.67
C HIS A 419 6.29 18.57 5.38
N ASN A 420 6.42 19.59 6.24
CA ASN A 420 7.62 19.78 7.07
C ASN A 420 7.88 18.56 7.98
N LEU A 421 6.81 17.93 8.48
CA LEU A 421 6.85 16.70 9.27
C LEU A 421 7.13 15.41 8.45
N GLY A 422 7.44 15.56 7.16
CA GLY A 422 7.83 14.46 6.26
C GLY A 422 6.69 13.68 5.62
N LEU A 423 5.46 14.22 5.59
CA LEU A 423 4.33 13.60 4.90
C LEU A 423 4.24 14.01 3.42
N GLY A 424 3.82 13.05 2.60
CA GLY A 424 3.33 13.30 1.24
C GLY A 424 1.80 13.31 1.21
N HIS A 425 1.23 13.46 0.02
CA HIS A 425 -0.22 13.63 -0.14
C HIS A 425 -1.05 12.39 0.23
N GLY A 426 -2.33 12.66 0.55
CA GLY A 426 -3.43 11.73 0.71
C GLY A 426 -4.22 11.60 -0.58
N ASN A 427 -3.98 10.52 -1.31
CA ASN A 427 -4.34 10.37 -2.71
C ASN A 427 -5.46 9.35 -2.90
N ALA A 428 -6.10 9.33 -4.08
CA ALA A 428 -7.04 8.28 -4.45
C ALA A 428 -6.67 7.60 -5.77
N ARG A 429 -6.85 6.28 -5.82
CA ARG A 429 -6.59 5.46 -7.00
C ARG A 429 -7.77 5.44 -7.95
N PHE A 430 -7.50 5.80 -9.19
CA PHE A 430 -8.39 5.70 -10.33
C PHE A 430 -7.83 4.70 -11.35
N CYS A 431 -8.70 4.19 -12.21
CA CYS A 431 -8.27 3.37 -13.35
C CYS A 431 -9.24 3.52 -14.53
N SER A 432 -8.85 3.03 -15.72
CA SER A 432 -9.80 2.71 -16.78
C SER A 432 -10.38 1.29 -16.62
N GLY A 433 -11.48 1.00 -17.30
CA GLY A 433 -12.14 -0.31 -17.28
C GLY A 433 -12.55 -0.79 -15.88
N LYS A 434 -12.62 -2.12 -15.68
CA LYS A 434 -13.06 -2.75 -14.43
C LYS A 434 -12.01 -2.80 -13.32
N ALA A 435 -10.78 -2.32 -13.57
CA ALA A 435 -9.73 -2.29 -12.57
C ALA A 435 -10.08 -1.35 -11.39
N THR A 436 -9.44 -1.60 -10.25
CA THR A 436 -9.51 -0.80 -9.01
C THR A 436 -8.13 -0.52 -8.40
N ASP A 437 -7.11 -1.24 -8.87
CA ASP A 437 -5.74 -1.22 -8.37
C ASP A 437 -4.80 -1.82 -9.42
N ALA A 438 -3.49 -1.57 -9.31
CA ALA A 438 -2.46 -2.06 -10.23
C ALA A 438 -1.12 -2.34 -9.53
N LYS A 439 -0.14 -2.84 -10.29
CA LYS A 439 1.26 -2.94 -9.88
C LYS A 439 1.78 -1.54 -9.56
N MET A 440 2.54 -1.39 -8.48
CA MET A 440 3.33 -0.18 -8.22
C MET A 440 4.67 -0.23 -8.98
N SER A 441 5.10 0.90 -9.52
CA SER A 441 6.42 1.13 -10.08
C SER A 441 6.83 2.57 -9.76
N ASN A 442 8.01 2.77 -9.18
CA ASN A 442 8.57 4.10 -8.85
C ASN A 442 7.57 5.02 -8.12
N GLY A 443 6.92 4.48 -7.08
CA GLY A 443 5.92 5.19 -6.26
C GLY A 443 4.53 5.35 -6.89
N ARG A 444 4.36 5.14 -8.20
CA ARG A 444 3.09 5.32 -8.94
C ARG A 444 2.47 3.97 -9.36
N PRO A 445 1.15 3.87 -9.56
CA PRO A 445 0.55 2.68 -10.18
C PRO A 445 0.85 2.63 -11.68
N ALA A 446 0.88 1.42 -12.23
CA ALA A 446 0.94 1.20 -13.68
C ALA A 446 -0.47 1.30 -14.32
N SER A 447 -0.49 1.63 -15.62
CA SER A 447 -1.68 1.53 -16.48
C SER A 447 -2.35 0.15 -16.32
N PRO A 448 -3.70 0.06 -16.19
CA PRO A 448 -4.70 1.10 -16.48
C PRO A 448 -4.99 2.08 -15.32
N CYS A 449 -4.20 2.10 -14.25
CA CYS A 449 -4.47 2.92 -13.07
C CYS A 449 -3.52 4.13 -12.94
N TRP A 450 -4.03 5.18 -12.30
CA TRP A 450 -3.29 6.39 -11.89
C TRP A 450 -3.74 6.79 -10.49
N ASP A 451 -2.92 7.57 -9.78
CA ASP A 451 -3.27 8.18 -8.50
C ASP A 451 -3.49 9.68 -8.70
N THR A 452 -4.57 10.21 -8.16
CA THR A 452 -4.82 11.67 -8.14
C THR A 452 -4.41 12.23 -6.79
N SER A 453 -3.49 13.20 -6.81
CA SER A 453 -3.09 13.96 -5.64
C SER A 453 -4.29 14.63 -4.97
N TYR A 454 -4.26 14.73 -3.63
CA TYR A 454 -5.37 15.24 -2.81
C TYR A 454 -6.70 14.45 -2.89
N GLY A 455 -6.73 13.32 -3.61
CA GLY A 455 -7.93 12.52 -3.84
C GLY A 455 -8.58 11.91 -2.58
N ASP A 456 -7.92 11.95 -1.41
CA ASP A 456 -8.48 11.48 -0.14
C ASP A 456 -9.21 12.62 0.64
N PRO A 457 -10.56 12.65 0.69
CA PRO A 457 -11.31 13.63 1.48
C PRO A 457 -11.28 13.34 3.00
N TYR A 458 -10.86 12.13 3.40
CA TYR A 458 -10.71 11.68 4.78
C TYR A 458 -9.29 11.90 5.33
N ASN A 459 -8.46 12.69 4.66
CA ASN A 459 -7.08 12.91 5.08
C ASN A 459 -6.75 14.40 5.09
N VAL A 460 -6.03 14.87 6.12
CA VAL A 460 -5.49 16.23 6.15
C VAL A 460 -4.49 16.43 5.02
N MET A 461 -3.71 15.42 4.66
CA MET A 461 -2.79 15.46 3.52
C MET A 461 -3.52 15.31 2.17
N GLY A 462 -4.85 15.16 2.19
CA GLY A 462 -5.69 15.19 1.00
C GLY A 462 -6.63 16.39 1.00
N SER A 463 -7.67 16.35 0.17
CA SER A 463 -8.70 17.39 0.08
C SER A 463 -9.49 17.61 1.38
N GLY A 464 -9.35 16.72 2.38
CA GLY A 464 -9.86 16.90 3.73
C GLY A 464 -9.31 18.14 4.46
N SER A 465 -8.16 18.68 4.06
CA SER A 465 -7.63 19.96 4.56
C SER A 465 -8.62 21.12 4.39
N GLY A 466 -9.30 21.19 3.24
CA GLY A 466 -10.31 22.21 2.97
C GLY A 466 -11.65 21.93 3.64
N TYR A 467 -12.12 20.68 3.64
CA TYR A 467 -13.46 20.35 4.13
C TYR A 467 -13.61 20.41 5.66
N GLY A 468 -12.56 20.11 6.44
CA GLY A 468 -12.64 20.15 7.90
C GLY A 468 -12.51 21.55 8.53
N GLY A 469 -12.03 22.54 7.77
CA GLY A 469 -11.86 23.93 8.23
C GLY A 469 -11.05 24.05 9.53
N THR A 470 -11.71 24.46 10.61
CA THR A 470 -11.13 24.52 11.98
C THR A 470 -10.69 23.16 12.57
N GLN A 471 -11.12 22.05 12.00
CA GLN A 471 -10.81 20.70 12.50
C GLN A 471 -10.67 19.73 11.31
N PRO A 472 -9.50 19.68 10.64
CA PRO A 472 -9.24 18.72 9.57
C PRO A 472 -9.45 17.26 10.03
N PRO A 473 -9.79 16.33 9.12
CA PRO A 473 -10.02 14.93 9.46
C PRO A 473 -8.74 14.25 9.98
N ALA A 474 -8.89 13.09 10.62
CA ALA A 474 -7.75 12.36 11.16
C ALA A 474 -6.75 11.97 10.05
N LEU A 475 -5.45 12.12 10.34
CA LEU A 475 -4.39 11.60 9.47
C LEU A 475 -4.59 10.10 9.27
N ALA A 476 -4.51 9.66 8.00
CA ALA A 476 -4.79 8.28 7.61
C ALA A 476 -3.90 7.27 8.36
N ILE A 477 -4.44 6.10 8.71
CA ILE A 477 -3.73 5.16 9.60
C ILE A 477 -2.40 4.67 9.01
N ALA A 478 -2.30 4.62 7.67
CA ALA A 478 -1.07 4.31 6.95
C ALA A 478 0.04 5.32 7.26
N GLN A 479 -0.25 6.62 7.16
CA GLN A 479 0.70 7.69 7.41
C GLN A 479 1.06 7.82 8.91
N LYS A 480 0.09 7.63 9.82
CA LYS A 480 0.39 7.52 11.26
C LYS A 480 1.38 6.40 11.57
N HIS A 481 1.28 5.25 10.88
CA HIS A 481 2.25 4.17 11.05
C HIS A 481 3.58 4.44 10.31
N GLN A 482 3.57 5.11 9.15
CA GLN A 482 4.80 5.49 8.42
C GLN A 482 5.63 6.55 9.17
N LEU A 483 5.03 7.34 10.05
CA LEU A 483 5.70 8.29 10.95
C LEU A 483 6.04 7.69 12.33
N GLY A 484 5.71 6.42 12.61
CA GLY A 484 5.86 5.83 13.95
C GLY A 484 4.86 6.33 15.02
N VAL A 485 4.15 7.44 14.77
CA VAL A 485 3.22 8.09 15.71
C VAL A 485 1.87 7.38 15.93
N ALA A 486 1.67 6.18 15.37
CA ALA A 486 0.45 5.41 15.59
C ALA A 486 0.41 4.88 17.05
N PRO A 487 -0.60 5.24 17.87
CA PRO A 487 -0.64 4.81 19.28
C PRO A 487 -0.61 3.29 19.44
N ALA A 488 0.06 2.80 20.48
CA ALA A 488 0.23 1.38 20.75
C ALA A 488 -1.11 0.61 20.71
N GLY A 489 -1.11 -0.56 20.05
CA GLY A 489 -2.31 -1.39 19.86
C GLY A 489 -3.37 -0.83 18.90
N SER A 490 -3.23 0.41 18.38
CA SER A 490 -4.20 0.99 17.45
C SER A 490 -4.06 0.52 16.00
N VAL A 491 -2.91 -0.09 15.66
CA VAL A 491 -2.73 -0.88 14.43
C VAL A 491 -2.35 -2.31 14.81
N LYS A 492 -2.92 -3.29 14.10
CA LYS A 492 -2.55 -4.71 14.21
C LYS A 492 -2.01 -5.25 12.89
N THR A 493 -0.84 -5.89 12.93
CA THR A 493 -0.30 -6.65 11.80
C THR A 493 -1.12 -7.92 11.55
N VAL A 494 -1.44 -8.20 10.28
CA VAL A 494 -2.28 -9.31 9.85
C VAL A 494 -1.66 -9.96 8.62
N ASN A 495 -1.18 -11.19 8.80
CA ASN A 495 -0.56 -11.99 7.74
C ASN A 495 -1.06 -13.46 7.80
N ALA A 496 -0.69 -14.26 6.80
CA ALA A 496 -1.18 -15.63 6.64
C ALA A 496 -0.83 -16.58 7.81
N ALA A 497 0.20 -16.28 8.60
CA ALA A 497 0.59 -17.10 9.75
C ALA A 497 -0.46 -17.06 10.88
N GLY A 498 -1.18 -15.94 11.02
CA GLY A 498 -2.33 -15.81 11.93
C GLY A 498 -3.59 -16.61 11.51
N GLY A 499 -3.52 -17.38 10.42
CA GLY A 499 -4.59 -18.24 9.92
C GLY A 499 -5.31 -17.70 8.69
N ARG A 500 -6.01 -18.60 7.98
CA ARG A 500 -6.56 -18.35 6.63
C ARG A 500 -7.75 -17.39 6.57
N SER A 501 -8.43 -17.14 7.67
CA SER A 501 -9.51 -16.14 7.77
C SER A 501 -9.51 -15.57 9.18
N GLN A 502 -9.27 -14.27 9.30
CA GLN A 502 -9.11 -13.58 10.58
C GLN A 502 -10.11 -12.43 10.64
N THR A 503 -10.82 -12.27 11.76
CA THR A 503 -11.91 -11.27 11.91
C THR A 503 -11.57 -10.29 13.03
N PHE A 504 -11.75 -9.00 12.74
CA PHE A 504 -11.40 -7.88 13.63
C PHE A 504 -12.56 -6.89 13.71
N THR A 505 -12.66 -6.17 14.82
CA THR A 505 -13.55 -5.01 14.97
C THR A 505 -12.69 -3.75 14.99
N LEU A 506 -12.94 -2.83 14.06
CA LEU A 506 -12.26 -1.55 13.96
C LEU A 506 -13.10 -0.43 14.56
N GLN A 507 -12.46 0.37 15.42
CA GLN A 507 -12.91 1.68 15.85
C GLN A 507 -12.74 2.70 14.70
N PRO A 508 -13.49 3.81 14.69
CA PRO A 508 -13.30 4.90 13.75
C PRO A 508 -11.88 5.49 13.81
N GLY A 509 -11.30 5.85 12.66
CA GLY A 509 -9.96 6.44 12.56
C GLY A 509 -9.76 7.74 13.36
N GLY A 510 -10.83 8.54 13.51
CA GLY A 510 -10.86 9.73 14.37
C GLY A 510 -11.07 9.47 15.87
N ALA A 511 -11.21 8.22 16.32
CA ALA A 511 -11.35 7.89 17.75
C ALA A 511 -10.00 7.90 18.48
N THR A 512 -9.99 8.19 19.79
CA THR A 512 -8.76 8.28 20.60
C THR A 512 -8.21 6.92 21.04
N THR A 513 -9.07 5.92 21.28
CA THR A 513 -8.66 4.59 21.80
C THR A 513 -9.01 3.43 20.85
N GLY A 514 -8.45 2.25 21.15
CA GLY A 514 -8.76 0.99 20.48
C GLY A 514 -8.11 0.76 19.11
N LEU A 515 -8.34 -0.44 18.57
CA LEU A 515 -7.86 -0.86 17.25
C LEU A 515 -8.57 -0.08 16.14
N ARG A 516 -7.84 0.75 15.40
CA ARG A 516 -8.37 1.61 14.31
C ARG A 516 -7.99 1.15 12.92
N GLY A 517 -6.90 0.39 12.78
CA GLY A 517 -6.53 -0.19 11.51
C GLY A 517 -5.77 -1.51 11.57
N LEU A 518 -5.62 -2.13 10.40
CA LEU A 518 -4.83 -3.35 10.20
C LEU A 518 -3.70 -3.05 9.23
N LYS A 519 -2.47 -3.47 9.55
CA LYS A 519 -1.36 -3.59 8.59
C LYS A 519 -1.45 -4.98 7.97
N VAL A 520 -2.01 -5.09 6.76
CA VAL A 520 -2.16 -6.39 6.09
C VAL A 520 -0.92 -6.64 5.23
N GLU A 521 -0.24 -7.75 5.49
CA GLU A 521 0.97 -8.16 4.79
C GLU A 521 0.65 -9.40 3.94
N SER A 522 0.74 -9.26 2.63
CA SER A 522 0.46 -10.33 1.67
C SER A 522 1.73 -10.67 0.87
N PRO A 523 2.22 -11.94 0.88
CA PRO A 523 3.45 -12.34 0.18
C PRO A 523 3.51 -12.00 -1.31
N THR A 524 2.37 -11.88 -1.98
CA THR A 524 2.23 -11.16 -3.26
C THR A 524 1.23 -10.03 -3.09
N GLY A 525 1.38 -8.93 -3.82
CA GLY A 525 0.55 -7.73 -3.69
C GLY A 525 1.01 -6.74 -2.60
N GLY A 526 1.87 -7.18 -1.68
CA GLY A 526 2.61 -6.32 -0.74
C GLY A 526 1.83 -5.94 0.53
N THR A 527 2.30 -4.88 1.17
CA THR A 527 1.73 -4.35 2.42
C THR A 527 0.71 -3.25 2.13
N TYR A 528 -0.44 -3.30 2.79
CA TYR A 528 -1.47 -2.27 2.70
C TYR A 528 -2.23 -2.16 4.03
N TYR A 529 -2.86 -1.02 4.27
CA TYR A 529 -3.63 -0.77 5.49
C TYR A 529 -5.13 -0.88 5.26
N VAL A 530 -5.86 -1.25 6.31
CA VAL A 530 -7.33 -1.21 6.38
C VAL A 530 -7.71 -0.27 7.52
N GLU A 531 -8.58 0.71 7.26
CA GLU A 531 -9.15 1.60 8.30
C GLU A 531 -10.68 1.66 8.21
N PHE A 532 -11.34 2.10 9.29
CA PHE A 532 -12.75 2.44 9.28
C PHE A 532 -12.93 3.94 9.53
N ARG A 533 -13.66 4.65 8.66
CA ARG A 533 -13.95 6.09 8.82
C ARG A 533 -15.45 6.34 8.99
N SER A 534 -15.77 7.36 9.78
CA SER A 534 -17.11 7.77 10.22
C SER A 534 -16.97 9.16 10.88
N PRO A 535 -17.95 10.09 10.79
CA PRO A 535 -17.78 11.48 11.25
C PRO A 535 -17.88 11.60 12.78
N VAL A 536 -16.87 11.09 13.49
CA VAL A 536 -16.80 11.06 14.96
C VAL A 536 -15.37 11.29 15.45
N GLY A 537 -15.23 11.82 16.66
CA GLY A 537 -13.92 12.25 17.19
C GLY A 537 -13.30 13.31 16.27
N GLN A 538 -12.05 13.11 15.85
CA GLN A 538 -11.35 14.02 14.94
C GLN A 538 -12.08 14.20 13.59
N ASP A 539 -12.81 13.19 13.12
CA ASP A 539 -13.55 13.25 11.84
C ASP A 539 -14.90 14.00 11.95
N SER A 540 -15.29 14.53 13.13
CA SER A 540 -16.65 15.06 13.36
C SER A 540 -17.02 16.30 12.53
N LYS A 541 -16.06 17.10 12.06
CA LYS A 541 -16.29 18.31 11.24
C LYS A 541 -16.04 18.14 9.74
N ILE A 542 -15.82 16.92 9.24
CA ILE A 542 -15.56 16.62 7.82
C ILE A 542 -16.73 16.96 6.86
N GLY A 543 -17.87 17.45 7.38
CA GLY A 543 -19.04 17.85 6.57
C GLY A 543 -19.90 16.70 6.05
N LEU A 544 -19.58 15.45 6.40
CA LEU A 544 -20.27 14.25 5.91
C LEU A 544 -21.35 13.77 6.89
N SER A 545 -22.54 13.51 6.37
CA SER A 545 -23.76 13.22 7.13
C SER A 545 -24.44 11.92 6.67
N SER A 546 -25.18 11.29 7.57
CA SER A 546 -26.04 10.15 7.25
C SER A 546 -27.27 10.48 6.39
N SER A 547 -27.57 11.76 6.17
CA SER A 547 -28.62 12.21 5.25
C SER A 547 -28.30 11.95 3.78
N SER A 548 -27.02 11.79 3.44
CA SER A 548 -26.57 11.58 2.05
C SER A 548 -26.10 10.13 1.85
N SER A 549 -26.75 9.44 0.90
CA SER A 549 -26.41 8.05 0.53
C SER A 549 -24.96 7.89 0.08
N TYR A 550 -24.43 8.89 -0.60
CA TYR A 550 -23.05 9.02 -1.06
C TYR A 550 -22.69 10.49 -1.27
N TYR A 551 -21.40 10.74 -1.44
CA TYR A 551 -20.75 11.97 -1.90
C TYR A 551 -19.80 11.60 -3.06
N TYR A 552 -19.28 12.59 -3.78
CA TYR A 552 -18.26 12.38 -4.80
C TYR A 552 -17.27 13.54 -4.87
N LEU A 553 -16.04 13.22 -5.25
CA LEU A 553 -15.10 14.18 -5.83
C LEU A 553 -15.12 14.00 -7.35
N ASP A 554 -15.13 15.11 -8.08
CA ASP A 554 -15.10 15.13 -9.54
C ASP A 554 -13.72 15.54 -10.03
N PHE A 555 -13.17 14.75 -10.96
CA PHE A 555 -11.88 14.98 -11.60
C PHE A 555 -12.05 14.95 -13.13
N GLY A 556 -13.16 15.54 -13.61
CA GLY A 556 -13.49 15.72 -15.02
C GLY A 556 -13.86 14.40 -15.71
N ALA A 557 -12.84 13.66 -16.15
CA ALA A 557 -13.02 12.37 -16.83
C ALA A 557 -13.45 11.23 -15.88
N THR A 558 -13.30 11.39 -14.56
CA THR A 558 -13.70 10.38 -13.57
C THR A 558 -14.21 10.98 -12.26
N ARG A 559 -15.13 10.26 -11.60
CA ARG A 559 -15.63 10.55 -10.25
C ARG A 559 -15.18 9.49 -9.26
N SER A 560 -14.77 9.93 -8.07
CA SER A 560 -14.51 9.08 -6.91
C SER A 560 -15.63 9.26 -5.90
N TYR A 561 -16.42 8.20 -5.69
CA TYR A 561 -17.53 8.20 -4.75
C TYR A 561 -17.08 7.78 -3.35
N PHE A 562 -17.82 8.21 -2.33
CA PHE A 562 -17.61 7.79 -0.95
C PHE A 562 -18.90 7.94 -0.15
N GLN A 563 -19.05 7.18 0.93
CA GLN A 563 -20.15 7.32 1.89
C GLN A 563 -19.61 7.96 3.17
N TYR A 564 -20.47 8.61 3.95
CA TYR A 564 -20.08 9.27 5.23
C TYR A 564 -19.47 8.30 6.26
N ARG A 565 -19.73 6.99 6.16
CA ARG A 565 -18.98 5.97 6.90
C ARG A 565 -18.71 4.73 6.07
N GLY A 566 -17.55 4.10 6.28
CA GLY A 566 -17.20 2.84 5.63
C GLY A 566 -15.74 2.45 5.83
N VAL A 567 -15.42 1.21 5.43
CA VAL A 567 -14.06 0.64 5.55
C VAL A 567 -13.26 0.98 4.30
N ARG A 568 -12.01 1.40 4.46
CA ARG A 568 -11.13 1.88 3.38
C ARG A 568 -9.91 0.97 3.30
N VAL A 569 -9.29 0.90 2.13
CA VAL A 569 -7.98 0.23 1.94
C VAL A 569 -7.00 1.26 1.41
N LEU A 570 -5.88 1.42 2.12
CA LEU A 570 -4.83 2.40 1.84
C LEU A 570 -3.54 1.68 1.45
N LYS A 571 -2.88 2.11 0.38
CA LYS A 571 -1.51 1.72 0.07
C LYS A 571 -0.55 2.81 0.56
N PRO A 572 0.43 2.50 1.43
CA PRO A 572 1.53 3.41 1.72
C PRO A 572 2.48 3.46 0.51
N TYR A 573 3.14 4.59 0.30
CA TYR A 573 4.36 4.66 -0.50
C TYR A 573 5.24 5.83 -0.04
N THR A 574 6.46 5.88 -0.57
CA THR A 574 7.36 7.01 -0.40
C THR A 574 7.34 7.81 -1.70
N GLU A 575 6.90 9.06 -1.63
CA GLU A 575 7.02 10.01 -2.72
C GLU A 575 8.38 10.72 -2.61
N ARG A 576 9.01 11.05 -3.74
CA ARG A 576 10.28 11.80 -3.75
C ARG A 576 10.06 13.17 -4.35
N TYR A 577 10.34 14.22 -3.58
CA TYR A 577 10.34 15.61 -4.03
C TYR A 577 11.78 16.11 -3.97
N SER A 578 12.40 16.37 -5.12
CA SER A 578 13.81 16.82 -5.22
C SER A 578 14.78 15.97 -4.38
N GLY A 579 14.60 14.64 -4.40
CA GLY A 579 15.36 13.67 -3.60
C GLY A 579 14.75 13.34 -2.23
N VAL A 580 14.05 14.28 -1.57
CA VAL A 580 13.53 14.15 -0.20
C VAL A 580 12.32 13.19 -0.14
N ALA A 581 12.31 12.30 0.85
CA ALA A 581 11.48 11.09 0.91
C ALA A 581 10.18 11.24 1.75
N ALA A 582 9.15 11.86 1.19
CA ALA A 582 7.86 12.11 1.82
C ALA A 582 6.99 10.83 1.98
N LYS A 583 6.34 10.67 3.14
CA LYS A 583 5.50 9.50 3.45
C LYS A 583 4.06 9.73 2.96
N ALA A 584 3.73 9.23 1.77
CA ALA A 584 2.43 9.40 1.12
C ALA A 584 1.51 8.18 1.31
N SER A 585 0.20 8.33 1.04
CA SER A 585 -0.72 7.20 1.01
C SER A 585 -1.87 7.37 0.02
N THR A 586 -2.23 6.29 -0.67
CA THR A 586 -3.32 6.26 -1.66
C THR A 586 -4.46 5.35 -1.21
N VAL A 587 -5.70 5.85 -1.17
CA VAL A 587 -6.89 5.01 -1.02
C VAL A 587 -7.23 4.28 -2.32
N THR A 588 -7.33 2.95 -2.25
CA THR A 588 -7.85 2.11 -3.34
C THR A 588 -9.37 2.03 -3.28
N SER A 589 -10.03 2.18 -4.43
CA SER A 589 -11.50 2.11 -4.52
C SER A 589 -12.02 0.67 -4.68
N VAL A 590 -13.32 0.46 -4.50
CA VAL A 590 -14.06 -0.75 -4.90
C VAL A 590 -15.19 -0.42 -5.87
N TRP A 591 -15.64 -1.39 -6.67
CA TRP A 591 -16.86 -1.23 -7.47
C TRP A 591 -18.13 -1.45 -6.64
N ASP A 592 -19.03 -0.46 -6.65
CA ASP A 592 -20.33 -0.56 -6.01
C ASP A 592 -21.43 0.18 -6.75
N THR A 593 -22.66 -0.23 -6.46
CA THR A 593 -23.89 0.49 -6.79
C THR A 593 -24.56 0.90 -5.48
N VAL A 594 -24.64 2.21 -5.22
CA VAL A 594 -25.21 2.80 -4.00
C VAL A 594 -26.25 3.84 -4.40
N ALA A 595 -27.49 3.68 -3.94
CA ALA A 595 -28.62 4.57 -4.27
C ALA A 595 -28.73 4.89 -5.78
N GLY A 596 -28.62 3.86 -6.63
CA GLY A 596 -28.65 3.98 -8.09
C GLY A 596 -27.31 4.31 -8.75
N GLN A 597 -26.37 5.00 -8.06
CA GLN A 597 -25.08 5.33 -8.64
C GLN A 597 -24.15 4.12 -8.68
N ASN A 598 -23.78 3.70 -9.89
CA ASN A 598 -22.77 2.68 -10.15
C ASN A 598 -21.40 3.33 -10.39
N GLY A 599 -20.39 3.01 -9.58
CA GLY A 599 -19.11 3.68 -9.64
C GLY A 599 -18.02 3.08 -8.75
N ARG A 600 -16.90 3.78 -8.67
CA ARG A 600 -15.80 3.48 -7.75
C ARG A 600 -16.00 4.20 -6.42
N PHE A 601 -16.07 3.44 -5.35
CA PHE A 601 -16.24 3.93 -3.98
C PHE A 601 -14.96 3.72 -3.16
N GLN A 602 -14.45 4.77 -2.53
CA GLN A 602 -13.33 4.67 -1.57
C GLN A 602 -13.71 3.93 -0.27
N THR A 603 -15.01 3.83 0.00
CA THR A 603 -15.59 3.32 1.25
C THR A 603 -16.40 2.06 0.99
N MET A 604 -15.96 0.93 1.53
CA MET A 604 -16.70 -0.33 1.54
C MET A 604 -17.76 -0.34 2.65
N ARG A 605 -19.01 -0.61 2.26
CA ARG A 605 -20.11 -1.00 3.15
C ARG A 605 -20.14 -2.51 3.41
N ALA A 606 -20.99 -2.97 4.33
CA ALA A 606 -21.17 -4.39 4.63
C ALA A 606 -21.45 -5.24 3.35
N GLY A 607 -20.85 -6.42 3.28
CA GLY A 607 -20.90 -7.32 2.12
C GLY A 607 -19.91 -6.99 1.00
N LYS A 608 -19.28 -5.81 1.00
CA LYS A 608 -18.22 -5.47 0.03
C LYS A 608 -16.88 -6.06 0.44
N ASN A 609 -16.02 -6.22 -0.56
CA ASN A 609 -14.66 -6.70 -0.39
C ASN A 609 -13.70 -5.96 -1.32
N SER A 610 -12.45 -5.82 -0.88
CA SER A 610 -11.34 -5.33 -1.67
C SER A 610 -10.26 -6.41 -1.74
N THR A 611 -9.72 -6.58 -2.94
CA THR A 611 -8.58 -7.44 -3.24
C THR A 611 -7.56 -6.55 -3.93
N PRO A 612 -6.51 -6.08 -3.24
CA PRO A 612 -5.44 -5.33 -3.89
C PRO A 612 -4.77 -6.15 -4.99
N TRP A 613 -4.19 -5.46 -5.96
CA TRP A 613 -3.57 -6.05 -7.15
C TRP A 613 -2.59 -7.17 -6.79
N ASN A 614 -2.73 -8.32 -7.44
CA ASN A 614 -1.87 -9.49 -7.24
C ASN A 614 -1.85 -10.00 -5.78
N SER A 615 -2.85 -9.68 -4.96
CA SER A 615 -2.87 -10.04 -3.53
C SER A 615 -3.33 -11.48 -3.26
N THR A 616 -2.65 -12.15 -2.32
CA THR A 616 -3.16 -13.36 -1.66
C THR A 616 -4.15 -13.05 -0.54
N ALA A 617 -4.16 -11.81 -0.04
CA ALA A 617 -5.05 -11.32 0.98
C ALA A 617 -6.26 -10.57 0.39
N ARG A 618 -7.44 -10.77 0.96
CA ARG A 618 -8.69 -10.07 0.59
C ARG A 618 -9.41 -9.59 1.84
N VAL A 619 -9.75 -8.31 1.87
CA VAL A 619 -10.52 -7.67 2.95
C VAL A 619 -11.99 -7.77 2.63
N THR A 620 -12.81 -8.29 3.54
CA THR A 620 -14.28 -8.31 3.44
C THR A 620 -14.88 -7.53 4.60
N VAL A 621 -15.84 -6.65 4.34
CA VAL A 621 -16.60 -5.95 5.39
C VAL A 621 -17.78 -6.81 5.79
N VAL A 622 -17.84 -7.21 7.06
CA VAL A 622 -18.90 -8.04 7.63
C VAL A 622 -20.06 -7.15 8.12
N SER A 623 -19.76 -6.07 8.82
CA SER A 623 -20.75 -5.08 9.27
C SER A 623 -20.13 -3.68 9.43
N VAL A 624 -20.97 -2.65 9.39
CA VAL A 624 -20.61 -1.25 9.63
C VAL A 624 -21.69 -0.61 10.50
N GLY A 625 -21.30 0.12 11.54
CA GLY A 625 -22.20 0.80 12.49
C GLY A 625 -21.47 1.95 13.18
N GLY A 626 -21.40 1.94 14.51
CA GLY A 626 -20.46 2.77 15.28
C GLY A 626 -19.01 2.25 15.24
N THR A 627 -18.85 0.95 14.95
CA THR A 627 -17.60 0.27 14.60
C THR A 627 -17.80 -0.50 13.30
N ALA A 628 -16.72 -1.01 12.69
CA ALA A 628 -16.82 -1.91 11.55
C ALA A 628 -16.20 -3.28 11.86
N LYS A 629 -16.92 -4.38 11.59
CA LYS A 629 -16.34 -5.73 11.62
C LYS A 629 -15.79 -6.06 10.24
N VAL A 630 -14.50 -6.37 10.17
CA VAL A 630 -13.78 -6.74 8.94
C VAL A 630 -13.21 -8.14 9.07
N ARG A 631 -13.06 -8.81 7.93
CA ARG A 631 -12.53 -10.18 7.84
C ARG A 631 -11.50 -10.23 6.72
N VAL A 632 -10.26 -10.56 7.06
CA VAL A 632 -9.16 -10.73 6.11
C VAL A 632 -9.03 -12.22 5.79
N ASP A 633 -9.22 -12.57 4.52
CA ASP A 633 -9.01 -13.93 4.00
C ASP A 633 -7.64 -14.02 3.31
N PHE A 634 -6.96 -15.15 3.48
CA PHE A 634 -5.75 -15.50 2.72
C PHE A 634 -6.02 -16.71 1.82
N THR A 635 -5.50 -16.68 0.58
CA THR A 635 -5.48 -17.85 -0.29
C THR A 635 -4.65 -18.99 0.32
N PRO A 636 -4.94 -20.26 0.00
CA PRO A 636 -4.20 -21.42 0.53
C PRO A 636 -2.72 -21.49 0.12
N PHE A 637 -2.29 -20.71 -0.88
CA PHE A 637 -0.95 -20.78 -1.44
C PHE A 637 -0.42 -19.38 -1.75
N ILE A 638 0.78 -19.07 -1.27
CA ILE A 638 1.39 -17.73 -1.29
C ILE A 638 1.72 -17.21 -2.69
N ASP A 639 1.74 -18.10 -3.68
CA ASP A 639 2.01 -17.86 -5.10
C ASP A 639 0.73 -17.99 -5.97
N VAL A 640 -0.44 -17.99 -5.34
CA VAL A 640 -1.76 -18.04 -5.99
C VAL A 640 -2.61 -16.88 -5.45
N PRO A 641 -2.48 -15.68 -6.04
CA PRO A 641 -3.32 -14.54 -5.69
C PRO A 641 -4.78 -14.77 -6.09
N TYR A 642 -5.69 -13.98 -5.51
CA TYR A 642 -7.12 -14.08 -5.81
C TYR A 642 -7.46 -13.84 -7.29
N GLU A 643 -6.68 -13.00 -7.97
CA GLU A 643 -6.84 -12.67 -9.39
C GLU A 643 -6.21 -13.71 -10.34
N HIS A 644 -5.57 -14.76 -9.81
CA HIS A 644 -4.94 -15.79 -10.64
C HIS A 644 -5.96 -16.46 -11.56
N LYS A 645 -5.65 -16.60 -12.86
CA LYS A 645 -6.55 -17.14 -13.90
C LYS A 645 -7.19 -18.50 -13.56
N PHE A 646 -6.47 -19.33 -12.79
CA PHE A 646 -6.94 -20.64 -12.32
C PHE A 646 -7.07 -20.69 -10.77
N GLY A 647 -7.11 -19.53 -10.11
CA GLY A 647 -7.16 -19.40 -8.66
C GLY A 647 -8.39 -20.04 -8.06
N LYS A 648 -9.54 -19.99 -8.74
CA LYS A 648 -10.78 -20.67 -8.33
C LYS A 648 -10.56 -22.18 -8.21
N GLU A 649 -10.02 -22.80 -9.26
CA GLU A 649 -9.82 -24.25 -9.36
C GLU A 649 -8.70 -24.74 -8.42
N ILE A 650 -7.61 -23.96 -8.30
CA ILE A 650 -6.50 -24.25 -7.38
C ILE A 650 -6.96 -24.13 -5.92
N ASN A 651 -7.75 -23.11 -5.57
CA ASN A 651 -8.29 -22.94 -4.22
C ASN A 651 -9.32 -24.03 -3.89
N TRP A 652 -10.12 -24.46 -4.86
CA TRP A 652 -10.97 -25.65 -4.71
C TRP A 652 -10.14 -26.92 -4.46
N MET A 653 -9.03 -27.15 -5.18
CA MET A 653 -8.15 -28.31 -4.92
C MET A 653 -7.59 -28.31 -3.48
N SER A 654 -7.39 -27.15 -2.86
CA SER A 654 -7.02 -27.05 -1.44
C SER A 654 -8.19 -27.44 -0.54
N SER A 655 -9.37 -26.83 -0.71
CA SER A 655 -10.55 -27.09 0.12
C SER A 655 -11.05 -28.53 0.02
N ALA A 656 -10.97 -29.14 -1.18
CA ALA A 656 -11.26 -30.55 -1.43
C ALA A 656 -10.11 -31.50 -1.00
N LYS A 657 -9.05 -31.00 -0.37
CA LYS A 657 -7.87 -31.75 0.11
C LYS A 657 -7.12 -32.54 -0.97
N LEU A 658 -7.32 -32.21 -2.25
CA LEU A 658 -6.63 -32.83 -3.39
C LEU A 658 -5.17 -32.38 -3.45
N SER A 659 -4.92 -31.08 -3.25
CA SER A 659 -3.58 -30.48 -3.20
C SER A 659 -3.29 -29.82 -1.84
N THR A 660 -2.18 -30.20 -1.23
CA THR A 660 -1.64 -29.61 0.02
C THR A 660 -0.51 -28.61 -0.21
N GLY A 661 -0.25 -28.27 -1.49
CA GLY A 661 0.90 -27.47 -1.91
C GLY A 661 2.24 -28.14 -1.61
N MET A 662 3.30 -27.34 -1.72
CA MET A 662 4.67 -27.63 -1.28
C MET A 662 5.01 -26.69 -0.11
N ASN A 663 6.01 -27.06 0.71
CA ASN A 663 6.49 -26.19 1.77
C ASN A 663 7.10 -24.91 1.18
N ALA A 664 6.91 -23.77 1.86
CA ALA A 664 7.48 -22.47 1.51
C ALA A 664 8.08 -21.73 2.72
N GLY A 665 8.34 -22.43 3.82
CA GLY A 665 8.83 -21.86 5.09
C GLY A 665 7.73 -21.81 6.15
N GLY A 666 8.04 -22.21 7.38
CA GLY A 666 7.08 -22.24 8.49
C GLY A 666 5.78 -22.98 8.17
N SER A 667 4.65 -22.29 8.35
CA SER A 667 3.31 -22.79 7.99
C SER A 667 2.92 -22.52 6.53
N LEU A 668 3.69 -21.70 5.80
CA LEU A 668 3.35 -21.23 4.45
C LEU A 668 3.47 -22.33 3.39
N ARG A 669 2.67 -22.20 2.33
CA ARG A 669 2.60 -23.18 1.23
C ARG A 669 2.64 -22.47 -0.12
N LYS A 670 3.33 -23.09 -1.08
CA LYS A 670 3.30 -22.68 -2.50
C LYS A 670 2.69 -23.77 -3.38
N TYR A 671 1.94 -23.39 -4.40
CA TYR A 671 1.31 -24.30 -5.35
C TYR A 671 2.20 -24.61 -6.55
N ALA A 672 3.04 -23.67 -6.98
CA ALA A 672 3.76 -23.60 -8.24
C ALA A 672 2.86 -23.85 -9.47
N PRO A 673 2.02 -22.87 -9.87
CA PRO A 673 1.06 -22.99 -10.98
C PRO A 673 1.68 -23.47 -12.30
N LYS A 674 2.86 -22.94 -12.65
CA LYS A 674 3.53 -23.19 -13.94
C LYS A 674 4.37 -24.48 -13.98
N SER A 675 4.76 -25.03 -12.84
CA SER A 675 5.56 -26.26 -12.82
C SER A 675 4.77 -27.45 -13.38
N ASN A 676 5.47 -28.36 -14.05
CA ASN A 676 4.87 -29.57 -14.62
C ASN A 676 4.38 -30.54 -13.51
N VAL A 677 3.30 -31.27 -13.79
CA VAL A 677 2.81 -32.34 -12.93
C VAL A 677 3.65 -33.60 -13.16
N THR A 678 4.29 -34.10 -12.11
CA THR A 678 4.94 -35.42 -12.12
C THR A 678 3.90 -36.54 -12.11
N ARG A 679 4.23 -37.70 -12.67
CA ARG A 679 3.29 -38.84 -12.75
C ARG A 679 2.85 -39.32 -11.36
N GLU A 680 3.73 -39.30 -10.37
CA GLU A 680 3.36 -39.58 -8.98
C GLU A 680 2.36 -38.58 -8.39
N ALA A 681 2.47 -37.28 -8.72
CA ALA A 681 1.54 -36.26 -8.26
C ALA A 681 0.16 -36.42 -8.92
N MET A 682 0.12 -36.83 -10.20
CA MET A 682 -1.12 -37.20 -10.88
C MET A 682 -1.80 -38.42 -10.23
N ALA A 683 -1.03 -39.47 -9.87
CA ALA A 683 -1.57 -40.60 -9.11
C ALA A 683 -2.17 -40.14 -7.77
N ALA A 684 -1.45 -39.30 -7.03
CA ALA A 684 -1.92 -38.74 -5.75
C ALA A 684 -3.18 -37.88 -5.90
N PHE A 685 -3.31 -37.08 -6.96
CA PHE A 685 -4.52 -36.31 -7.24
C PHE A 685 -5.71 -37.22 -7.55
N LEU A 686 -5.57 -38.17 -8.48
CA LEU A 686 -6.67 -39.05 -8.88
C LEU A 686 -7.11 -40.00 -7.74
N TYR A 687 -6.17 -40.51 -6.94
CA TYR A 687 -6.51 -41.33 -5.78
C TYR A 687 -7.34 -40.54 -4.74
N ARG A 688 -6.99 -39.28 -4.48
CA ARG A 688 -7.74 -38.42 -3.55
C ARG A 688 -9.10 -37.99 -4.12
N LEU A 689 -9.19 -37.83 -5.44
CA LEU A 689 -10.40 -37.46 -6.15
C LEU A 689 -11.49 -38.52 -6.05
N GLU A 690 -11.11 -39.80 -6.10
CA GLU A 690 -12.02 -40.94 -6.01
C GLU A 690 -12.18 -41.48 -4.58
N ALA A 691 -11.26 -41.13 -3.67
CA ALA A 691 -11.24 -41.56 -2.27
C ALA A 691 -11.58 -43.05 -2.05
N PRO A 692 -10.91 -44.00 -2.76
CA PRO A 692 -11.34 -45.39 -2.85
C PRO A 692 -11.30 -46.07 -1.48
N LYS A 693 -12.49 -46.39 -0.96
CA LYS A 693 -12.67 -47.02 0.35
C LYS A 693 -12.01 -48.40 0.37
N ASN A 694 -11.38 -48.73 1.50
CA ASN A 694 -10.77 -50.03 1.79
C ASN A 694 -9.66 -50.50 0.82
N TYR A 695 -9.11 -49.62 -0.03
CA TYR A 695 -8.02 -50.01 -0.93
C TYR A 695 -6.76 -50.42 -0.17
N LYS A 696 -6.33 -51.67 -0.38
CA LYS A 696 -5.07 -52.25 0.11
C LYS A 696 -4.11 -52.40 -1.08
N ALA A 697 -2.95 -51.75 -1.00
CA ALA A 697 -1.90 -51.93 -1.99
C ALA A 697 -1.33 -53.37 -1.93
N PRO A 698 -0.85 -53.94 -3.04
CA PRO A 698 -0.22 -55.26 -3.06
C PRO A 698 1.03 -55.36 -2.13
N LYS A 699 1.38 -56.58 -1.71
CA LYS A 699 2.63 -56.83 -0.94
C LYS A 699 3.91 -56.75 -1.78
N LYS A 700 3.81 -56.80 -3.11
CA LYS A 700 4.91 -56.65 -4.08
C LYS A 700 4.52 -55.59 -5.11
N SER A 701 5.44 -54.71 -5.49
CA SER A 701 5.11 -53.64 -6.45
C SER A 701 4.82 -54.17 -7.85
N PRO A 702 3.82 -53.63 -8.57
CA PRO A 702 3.63 -53.89 -10.00
C PRO A 702 4.65 -53.17 -10.90
N PHE A 703 5.50 -52.29 -10.34
CA PHE A 703 6.48 -51.50 -11.08
C PHE A 703 7.88 -51.60 -10.44
N LYS A 704 8.91 -51.86 -11.24
CA LYS A 704 10.31 -52.07 -10.80
C LYS A 704 10.92 -50.84 -10.11
N ASP A 705 10.49 -49.65 -10.52
CA ASP A 705 10.98 -48.33 -10.12
C ASP A 705 10.13 -47.64 -9.04
N VAL A 706 9.16 -48.36 -8.46
CA VAL A 706 8.32 -47.85 -7.36
C VAL A 706 8.27 -48.88 -6.24
N PRO A 707 9.27 -48.91 -5.33
CA PRO A 707 9.29 -49.85 -4.20
C PRO A 707 8.13 -49.57 -3.22
N THR A 708 7.82 -50.54 -2.36
CA THR A 708 6.65 -50.49 -1.46
C THR A 708 6.74 -49.40 -0.38
N ASN A 709 7.95 -48.91 -0.08
CA ASN A 709 8.21 -47.78 0.81
C ASN A 709 8.19 -46.41 0.09
N HIS A 710 7.99 -46.35 -1.23
CA HIS A 710 7.90 -45.09 -1.95
C HIS A 710 6.70 -44.27 -1.46
N LYS A 711 6.88 -42.96 -1.25
CA LYS A 711 5.90 -42.04 -0.65
C LYS A 711 4.50 -42.05 -1.32
N PHE A 712 4.46 -42.36 -2.61
CA PHE A 712 3.21 -42.47 -3.40
C PHE A 712 2.94 -43.90 -3.90
N TYR A 713 3.53 -44.92 -3.28
CA TYR A 713 3.38 -46.32 -3.70
C TYR A 713 1.90 -46.75 -3.76
N LYS A 714 1.12 -46.39 -2.73
CA LYS A 714 -0.29 -46.77 -2.62
C LYS A 714 -1.14 -46.24 -3.77
N GLU A 715 -0.96 -44.96 -4.11
CA GLU A 715 -1.71 -44.28 -5.17
C GLU A 715 -1.28 -44.75 -6.57
N ILE A 716 0.02 -45.01 -6.76
CA ILE A 716 0.56 -45.56 -8.01
C ILE A 716 0.11 -47.02 -8.22
N ALA A 717 0.13 -47.85 -7.17
CA ALA A 717 -0.37 -49.22 -7.21
C ALA A 717 -1.88 -49.27 -7.46
N TRP A 718 -2.65 -48.34 -6.88
CA TRP A 718 -4.08 -48.19 -7.16
C TRP A 718 -4.34 -47.92 -8.64
N MET A 719 -3.62 -46.97 -9.26
CA MET A 719 -3.73 -46.70 -10.70
C MET A 719 -3.47 -47.94 -11.56
N TYR A 720 -2.61 -48.87 -11.12
CA TYR A 720 -2.40 -50.14 -11.81
C TYR A 720 -3.57 -51.10 -11.63
N THR A 721 -3.99 -51.36 -10.39
CA THR A 721 -5.08 -52.29 -10.08
C THR A 721 -6.44 -51.84 -10.61
N SER A 722 -6.66 -50.53 -10.77
CA SER A 722 -7.86 -49.95 -11.40
C SER A 722 -7.71 -49.70 -12.90
N GLY A 723 -6.65 -50.22 -13.55
CA GLY A 723 -6.45 -50.15 -15.00
C GLY A 723 -6.11 -48.77 -15.58
N LEU A 724 -6.03 -47.73 -14.75
CA LEU A 724 -5.76 -46.35 -15.17
C LEU A 724 -4.37 -46.22 -15.81
N SER A 725 -3.34 -46.84 -15.21
CA SER A 725 -1.96 -46.84 -15.73
C SER A 725 -1.40 -48.25 -15.88
N THR A 726 -1.01 -48.61 -17.11
CA THR A 726 -0.38 -49.89 -17.46
C THR A 726 1.13 -49.95 -17.19
N GLY A 727 1.74 -48.81 -16.83
CA GLY A 727 3.18 -48.61 -16.89
C GLY A 727 3.75 -48.62 -18.31
N ILE A 728 5.08 -48.53 -18.39
CA ILE A 728 5.92 -48.71 -19.57
C ILE A 728 6.49 -50.13 -19.50
N LYS A 729 6.47 -50.90 -20.60
CA LYS A 729 7.10 -52.24 -20.65
C LYS A 729 8.60 -52.07 -20.91
N THR A 730 9.44 -52.73 -20.13
CA THR A 730 10.91 -52.66 -20.21
C THR A 730 11.53 -54.06 -20.18
N ALA A 731 12.82 -54.17 -20.54
CA ALA A 731 13.59 -55.38 -20.28
C ALA A 731 13.64 -55.61 -18.75
N GLY A 732 13.08 -56.73 -18.29
CA GLY A 732 12.95 -57.04 -16.86
C GLY A 732 11.71 -56.49 -16.16
N GLY A 733 10.67 -56.00 -16.86
CA GLY A 733 9.33 -55.84 -16.27
C GLY A 733 8.52 -54.64 -16.76
N ARG A 734 7.91 -53.92 -15.81
CA ARG A 734 7.22 -52.65 -16.03
C ARG A 734 7.83 -51.55 -15.17
N THR A 735 7.90 -50.34 -15.70
CA THR A 735 8.23 -49.13 -14.94
C THR A 735 7.06 -48.14 -14.94
N TYR A 736 6.97 -47.30 -13.92
CA TYR A 736 5.95 -46.25 -13.83
C TYR A 736 6.49 -44.87 -14.22
N ALA A 737 7.78 -44.62 -14.06
CA ALA A 737 8.46 -43.33 -14.20
C ALA A 737 7.83 -42.23 -13.30
N PRO A 738 7.89 -42.37 -11.95
CA PRO A 738 7.14 -41.51 -11.02
C PRO A 738 7.50 -40.02 -11.10
N LYS A 739 8.79 -39.70 -11.28
CA LYS A 739 9.28 -38.30 -11.34
C LYS A 739 9.08 -37.64 -12.70
N SER A 740 8.88 -38.40 -13.78
CA SER A 740 8.71 -37.83 -15.12
C SER A 740 7.43 -37.01 -15.22
N SER A 741 7.46 -35.96 -16.04
CA SER A 741 6.29 -35.12 -16.31
C SER A 741 5.16 -35.89 -17.00
N VAL A 742 3.92 -35.50 -16.71
CA VAL A 742 2.72 -36.00 -17.39
C VAL A 742 2.53 -35.24 -18.69
N THR A 743 2.59 -35.93 -19.83
CA THR A 743 2.17 -35.38 -21.12
C THR A 743 0.65 -35.27 -21.20
N ARG A 744 0.14 -34.33 -21.99
CA ARG A 744 -1.31 -34.08 -22.15
C ARG A 744 -2.04 -35.31 -22.67
N GLU A 745 -1.45 -36.06 -23.60
CA GLU A 745 -2.00 -37.35 -24.06
C GLU A 745 -2.10 -38.41 -22.95
N ALA A 746 -1.14 -38.46 -22.02
CA ALA A 746 -1.14 -39.42 -20.93
C ALA A 746 -2.18 -39.05 -19.86
N MET A 747 -2.33 -37.75 -19.56
CA MET A 747 -3.42 -37.23 -18.74
C MET A 747 -4.79 -37.58 -19.34
N ALA A 748 -4.99 -37.35 -20.64
CA ALA A 748 -6.24 -37.72 -21.32
C ALA A 748 -6.54 -39.22 -21.17
N ALA A 749 -5.54 -40.07 -21.40
CA ALA A 749 -5.68 -41.52 -21.26
C ALA A 749 -5.98 -41.97 -19.81
N PHE A 750 -5.45 -41.29 -18.79
CA PHE A 750 -5.75 -41.58 -17.39
C PHE A 750 -7.18 -41.19 -17.01
N ILE A 751 -7.60 -39.95 -17.34
CA ILE A 751 -8.93 -39.45 -17.00
C ILE A 751 -10.02 -40.19 -17.80
N TYR A 752 -9.76 -40.54 -19.07
CA TYR A 752 -10.69 -41.31 -19.89
C TYR A 752 -10.91 -42.75 -19.38
N ARG A 753 -9.92 -43.35 -18.72
CA ARG A 753 -10.08 -44.66 -18.06
C ARG A 753 -10.81 -44.54 -16.74
N LEU A 754 -10.65 -43.41 -16.05
CA LEU A 754 -11.42 -43.12 -14.84
C LEU A 754 -12.92 -43.01 -15.14
N GLU A 755 -13.29 -42.28 -16.20
CA GLU A 755 -14.68 -42.16 -16.68
C GLU A 755 -15.20 -43.38 -17.48
N GLY A 756 -14.58 -44.56 -17.29
CA GLY A 756 -15.08 -45.83 -17.80
C GLY A 756 -14.99 -46.04 -19.32
N SER A 757 -14.25 -45.20 -20.05
CA SER A 757 -13.81 -45.41 -21.43
C SER A 757 -14.89 -45.74 -22.49
N LYS A 758 -16.01 -45.01 -22.49
CA LYS A 758 -17.19 -45.28 -23.36
C LYS A 758 -17.26 -44.52 -24.69
N TYR A 759 -16.29 -43.66 -25.02
CA TYR A 759 -16.32 -42.80 -26.22
C TYR A 759 -15.60 -43.44 -27.42
N SER A 760 -16.28 -43.56 -28.56
CA SER A 760 -15.72 -44.19 -29.77
C SER A 760 -14.66 -43.34 -30.49
N GLY A 761 -14.59 -42.03 -30.23
CA GLY A 761 -13.74 -41.05 -30.91
C GLY A 761 -14.54 -40.16 -31.87
N ALA A 762 -14.14 -38.89 -32.02
CA ALA A 762 -14.83 -37.96 -32.91
C ALA A 762 -14.61 -38.30 -34.39
N LYS A 763 -15.68 -38.37 -35.20
CA LYS A 763 -15.60 -38.65 -36.65
C LYS A 763 -14.71 -37.65 -37.41
N LYS A 764 -14.83 -36.36 -37.07
CA LYS A 764 -13.96 -35.27 -37.52
C LYS A 764 -13.21 -34.73 -36.29
N SER A 765 -11.91 -34.50 -36.42
CA SER A 765 -11.11 -33.99 -35.30
C SER A 765 -11.48 -32.53 -34.99
N PRO A 766 -11.64 -32.14 -33.70
CA PRO A 766 -11.73 -30.76 -33.27
C PRO A 766 -10.34 -30.08 -33.13
N PHE A 767 -9.26 -30.81 -33.40
CA PHE A 767 -7.87 -30.35 -33.27
C PHE A 767 -7.06 -30.60 -34.55
N ALA A 768 -6.35 -29.59 -35.05
CA ALA A 768 -5.62 -29.66 -36.32
C ALA A 768 -4.37 -30.57 -36.29
N ASP A 769 -3.81 -30.79 -35.09
CA ASP A 769 -2.67 -31.66 -34.83
C ASP A 769 -3.06 -33.12 -34.53
N MET A 770 -4.36 -33.43 -34.44
CA MET A 770 -4.87 -34.77 -34.16
C MET A 770 -5.71 -35.32 -35.34
N LYS A 771 -5.52 -36.59 -35.68
CA LYS A 771 -6.22 -37.31 -36.76
C LYS A 771 -6.76 -38.67 -36.26
N PRO A 772 -7.91 -39.14 -36.76
CA PRO A 772 -8.42 -40.48 -36.46
C PRO A 772 -7.35 -41.58 -36.66
N GLY A 773 -7.34 -42.58 -35.78
CA GLY A 773 -6.35 -43.66 -35.78
C GLY A 773 -5.05 -43.36 -35.04
N GLN A 774 -4.72 -42.09 -34.74
CA GLN A 774 -3.57 -41.77 -33.91
C GLN A 774 -3.73 -42.26 -32.45
N LYS A 775 -2.59 -42.51 -31.81
CA LYS A 775 -2.53 -42.91 -30.39
C LYS A 775 -3.22 -41.87 -29.50
N PHE A 776 -4.04 -42.35 -28.57
CA PHE A 776 -4.84 -41.53 -27.64
C PHE A 776 -5.88 -40.59 -28.29
N TYR A 777 -6.18 -40.73 -29.59
CA TYR A 777 -7.14 -39.86 -30.29
C TYR A 777 -8.56 -39.90 -29.70
N LYS A 778 -9.02 -41.08 -29.23
CA LYS A 778 -10.37 -41.21 -28.64
C LYS A 778 -10.45 -40.44 -27.32
N GLU A 779 -9.41 -40.58 -26.50
CA GLU A 779 -9.28 -39.97 -25.18
C GLU A 779 -9.13 -38.45 -25.28
N ILE A 780 -8.35 -37.98 -26.25
CA ILE A 780 -8.14 -36.55 -26.53
C ILE A 780 -9.42 -35.90 -27.08
N THR A 781 -10.09 -36.54 -28.04
CA THR A 781 -11.36 -36.01 -28.59
C THR A 781 -12.54 -36.15 -27.63
N TRP A 782 -12.51 -37.14 -26.75
CA TRP A 782 -13.42 -37.23 -25.61
C TRP A 782 -13.30 -36.01 -24.68
N MET A 783 -12.08 -35.66 -24.24
CA MET A 783 -11.86 -34.48 -23.38
C MET A 783 -12.38 -33.17 -23.99
N TYR A 784 -12.41 -33.05 -25.32
CA TYR A 784 -13.07 -31.93 -26.00
C TYR A 784 -14.60 -32.05 -25.92
N SER A 785 -15.16 -33.22 -26.27
CA SER A 785 -16.61 -33.44 -26.27
C SER A 785 -17.26 -33.32 -24.89
N SER A 786 -16.51 -33.54 -23.81
CA SER A 786 -16.94 -33.37 -22.41
C SER A 786 -16.50 -32.05 -21.79
N GLY A 787 -16.09 -31.04 -22.59
CA GLY A 787 -15.78 -29.69 -22.11
C GLY A 787 -14.49 -29.53 -21.28
N LEU A 788 -13.85 -30.64 -20.89
CA LEU A 788 -12.63 -30.65 -20.06
C LEU A 788 -11.49 -29.87 -20.73
N SER A 789 -11.29 -30.05 -22.04
CA SER A 789 -10.22 -29.40 -22.82
C SER A 789 -10.75 -28.59 -24.00
N THR A 790 -10.58 -27.27 -23.93
CA THR A 790 -10.85 -26.31 -25.02
C THR A 790 -9.83 -26.36 -26.16
N GLY A 791 -8.71 -27.06 -25.97
CA GLY A 791 -7.52 -26.92 -26.80
C GLY A 791 -6.76 -25.60 -26.58
N ILE A 792 -5.73 -25.40 -27.41
CA ILE A 792 -4.93 -24.18 -27.54
C ILE A 792 -5.25 -23.59 -28.91
N ASN A 793 -5.43 -22.27 -29.03
CA ASN A 793 -5.50 -21.61 -30.33
C ASN A 793 -4.06 -21.27 -30.78
N LYS A 794 -3.64 -21.75 -31.95
CA LYS A 794 -2.38 -21.37 -32.61
C LYS A 794 -2.70 -20.94 -34.04
N ASN A 795 -2.52 -19.65 -34.32
CA ASN A 795 -2.73 -19.03 -35.64
C ASN A 795 -4.12 -19.37 -36.23
N GLY A 796 -5.18 -19.10 -35.45
CA GLY A 796 -6.58 -19.38 -35.77
C GLY A 796 -6.98 -20.87 -35.71
N LYS A 797 -6.02 -21.80 -35.65
CA LYS A 797 -6.26 -23.25 -35.64
C LYS A 797 -6.22 -23.78 -34.21
N ARG A 798 -7.27 -24.49 -33.80
CA ARG A 798 -7.29 -25.18 -32.50
C ARG A 798 -6.39 -26.42 -32.57
N ILE A 799 -5.43 -26.54 -31.66
CA ILE A 799 -4.54 -27.70 -31.47
C ILE A 799 -4.69 -28.28 -30.06
N TYR A 800 -4.28 -29.53 -29.86
CA TYR A 800 -4.26 -30.16 -28.54
C TYR A 800 -2.89 -30.13 -27.88
N SER A 801 -1.80 -30.19 -28.66
CA SER A 801 -0.42 -30.45 -28.20
C SER A 801 -0.33 -31.72 -27.34
N PRO A 802 -0.44 -32.93 -27.93
CA PRO A 802 -0.48 -34.20 -27.18
C PRO A 802 0.81 -34.50 -26.39
N LYS A 803 1.97 -34.10 -26.94
CA LYS A 803 3.28 -34.32 -26.31
C LYS A 803 3.66 -33.25 -25.28
N GLY A 804 3.00 -32.08 -25.29
CA GLY A 804 3.25 -31.04 -24.29
C GLY A 804 2.98 -31.54 -22.87
N ASN A 805 3.76 -31.08 -21.90
CA ASN A 805 3.55 -31.41 -20.50
C ASN A 805 2.32 -30.69 -19.92
N VAL A 806 1.75 -31.24 -18.86
CA VAL A 806 0.64 -30.64 -18.11
C VAL A 806 1.19 -29.84 -16.94
N THR A 807 0.98 -28.53 -16.95
CA THR A 807 1.26 -27.65 -15.80
C THR A 807 0.27 -27.90 -14.67
N ARG A 808 0.67 -27.61 -13.43
CA ARG A 808 -0.17 -27.85 -12.24
C ARG A 808 -1.47 -27.02 -12.28
N GLU A 809 -1.42 -25.79 -12.77
CA GLU A 809 -2.63 -24.97 -12.99
C GLU A 809 -3.60 -25.58 -14.01
N ALA A 810 -3.07 -26.16 -15.10
CA ALA A 810 -3.90 -26.81 -16.10
C ALA A 810 -4.55 -28.07 -15.52
N MET A 811 -3.81 -28.84 -14.71
CA MET A 811 -4.34 -29.99 -14.00
C MET A 811 -5.47 -29.62 -13.03
N ALA A 812 -5.34 -28.50 -12.30
CA ALA A 812 -6.44 -27.98 -11.47
C ALA A 812 -7.69 -27.69 -12.31
N ALA A 813 -7.54 -27.01 -13.45
CA ALA A 813 -8.65 -26.72 -14.35
C ALA A 813 -9.30 -27.99 -14.95
N PHE A 814 -8.52 -29.01 -15.30
CA PHE A 814 -9.05 -30.28 -15.81
C PHE A 814 -9.80 -31.08 -14.74
N ILE A 815 -9.25 -31.17 -13.52
CA ILE A 815 -9.88 -31.92 -12.42
C ILE A 815 -11.12 -31.18 -11.89
N TYR A 816 -11.11 -29.84 -11.89
CA TYR A 816 -12.28 -29.04 -11.51
C TYR A 816 -13.47 -29.28 -12.44
N ARG A 817 -13.25 -29.21 -13.77
CA ARG A 817 -14.26 -29.50 -14.82
C ARG A 817 -14.69 -30.96 -14.89
N LEU A 818 -13.94 -31.88 -14.27
CA LEU A 818 -14.33 -33.28 -14.17
C LEU A 818 -15.39 -33.52 -13.09
N LYS A 819 -15.56 -32.58 -12.14
CA LYS A 819 -16.54 -32.66 -11.05
C LYS A 819 -17.58 -31.51 -11.05
N HIS A 820 -17.52 -30.58 -12.01
CA HIS A 820 -18.49 -29.49 -12.25
C HIS A 820 -18.66 -29.25 -13.75
#